data_AF-A0A6C0UMZ3-F1
#
_entry.id   AF-A0A6C0UMZ3-F1
#
_cell.length_a   1.000
_cell.length_b   1.000
_cell.length_c   1.000
_cell.angle_alpha   90.00
_cell.angle_beta   90.00
_cell.angle_gamma   90.00
#
_symmetry.space_group_name_H-M   'P 1'
#
loop_
_entity.id
_entity.type
_entity.pdbx_description
1 polymer ?
#
loop_
_entity_poly.entity_id
_entity_poly.type
_entity_poly.pdbx_seq_one_letter_code
_entity_poly.pdbx_strand_id
1 'polypeptide(L)'
;MSSALDEDTQQTIAAGRETAGAMLRAAQKDLQKVFIVFLVGFLGTFYALRLYVWEFFRGVTKAQMDASVSGNVSIIAQTPFDVILLQAKIGLVVGVLFALPPFIYVSRDALKARDAWPKSPVAPWKLALIGLTMVALFAAGVAYGYFVFFPFTFAFLAQNAISAGFTPSYSIVKWAQFIFLLTLSFGLASQLPLAMTGLSYAEIVPYELFRDKWRHAIVGIFAFGALFTPPDPFTQIMWAVPVISLYAFSLYLARVVVTAKRGSEKMDVKSTATTHWNLLAGVGVVGGLLVYAFYEYGGVELANDGLAAIGSDYVFLAPGSGVALGAFVVAGGVVGLAFGLAYLVYRDIERLERTEVGVGDPTKLDLSALDVAGVRAAPPEAFADLEEDEVMALASAAIDDGDKAKAQALIDRFDEAEADREAEAADAEDEPGELEDRTTRAGGAFVSELTEGETDEDDIGGYYTDIAFIVDSLTSRAFWVVGWFMLVLATTFGWLYTGGIRDVYDDFLGRLPAAVRPEEVLNVVALHPMEALIFEVKFSTILAVLATLPLVAYFVWPALRERNIIRKRRRTVFVWTGALAGGLLGGFALGYTYVAPTVITFLVEDALAANMIISYRITNFFWLIFFTTAGIGLLADVPILMVLLNTAGISYRMMRNRWREVTVFILAISAVFTPASITTMFMVTLPLMAAYGVGLGVLFVLTVGGRRDLSPARGAAE
;
A
#
# COMPACT_ATOMS: atom_id res chain seq x y z
N MET A 1 -1.27 -5.61 -64.31
CA MET A 1 -2.49 -4.99 -63.77
C MET A 1 -2.13 -4.28 -62.48
N SER A 2 -2.73 -3.10 -62.28
CA SER A 2 -2.74 -2.21 -61.10
C SER A 2 -1.48 -1.42 -60.73
N SER A 3 -1.13 -0.42 -61.56
CA SER A 3 -0.91 0.93 -61.02
C SER A 3 -2.29 1.59 -60.87
N ALA A 4 -2.89 1.52 -59.69
CA ALA A 4 -4.20 2.10 -59.44
C ALA A 4 -4.30 2.60 -58.00
N LEU A 5 -3.30 3.36 -57.56
CA LEU A 5 -3.51 4.38 -56.54
C LEU A 5 -3.60 5.70 -57.28
N ASP A 6 -4.77 6.33 -57.20
CA ASP A 6 -5.07 7.63 -57.78
C ASP A 6 -3.99 8.65 -57.36
N GLU A 7 -3.67 9.61 -58.21
CA GLU A 7 -2.54 10.55 -57.99
C GLU A 7 -2.75 11.35 -56.69
N ASP A 8 -4.01 11.69 -56.40
CA ASP A 8 -4.46 12.29 -55.14
C ASP A 8 -4.25 11.38 -53.92
N THR A 9 -4.42 10.06 -54.08
CA THR A 9 -4.19 9.09 -52.98
C THR A 9 -2.70 8.96 -52.68
N GLN A 10 -1.84 8.98 -53.70
CA GLN A 10 -0.38 8.95 -53.50
C GLN A 10 0.12 10.24 -52.84
N GLN A 11 -0.40 11.40 -53.24
CA GLN A 11 -0.07 12.67 -52.61
C GLN A 11 -0.55 12.73 -51.15
N THR A 12 -1.75 12.22 -50.86
CA THR A 12 -2.28 12.18 -49.49
C THR A 12 -1.45 11.25 -48.59
N ILE A 13 -1.02 10.09 -49.10
CA ILE A 13 -0.13 9.17 -48.36
C ILE A 13 1.26 9.78 -48.17
N ALA A 14 1.81 10.46 -49.18
CA ALA A 14 3.10 11.14 -49.08
C ALA A 14 3.05 12.28 -48.06
N ALA A 15 2.01 13.13 -48.10
CA ALA A 15 1.77 14.20 -47.14
C ALA A 15 1.56 13.65 -45.72
N GLY A 16 0.84 12.54 -45.57
CA GLY A 16 0.68 11.84 -44.29
C GLY A 16 2.00 11.30 -43.73
N ARG A 17 2.85 10.70 -44.58
CA ARG A 17 4.19 10.21 -44.20
C ARG A 17 5.15 11.36 -43.86
N GLU A 18 5.08 12.46 -44.59
CA GLU A 18 5.88 13.65 -44.33
C GLU A 18 5.47 14.33 -43.01
N THR A 19 4.17 14.45 -42.76
CA THR A 19 3.61 14.99 -41.51
C THR A 19 3.96 14.09 -40.31
N ALA A 20 3.77 12.78 -40.43
CA ALA A 20 4.17 11.82 -39.40
C ALA A 20 5.69 11.82 -39.19
N GLY A 21 6.48 11.93 -40.26
CA GLY A 21 7.93 12.03 -40.20
C GLY A 21 8.41 13.31 -39.52
N ALA A 22 7.78 14.45 -39.81
CA ALA A 22 8.06 15.73 -39.16
C ALA A 22 7.69 15.68 -37.67
N MET A 23 6.55 15.08 -37.32
CA MET A 23 6.12 14.88 -35.93
C MET A 23 7.09 13.99 -35.16
N LEU A 24 7.51 12.86 -35.74
CA LEU A 24 8.48 11.95 -35.12
C LEU A 24 9.87 12.61 -34.98
N ARG A 25 10.32 13.38 -35.96
CA ARG A 25 11.60 14.12 -35.89
C ARG A 25 11.55 15.24 -34.84
N ALA A 26 10.43 15.94 -34.72
CA ALA A 26 10.23 16.94 -33.67
C ALA A 26 10.25 16.28 -32.29
N ALA A 27 9.49 15.19 -32.11
CA ALA A 27 9.48 14.40 -30.89
C ALA A 27 10.88 13.86 -30.54
N GLN A 28 11.62 13.33 -31.52
CA GLN A 28 12.99 12.84 -31.34
C GLN A 28 13.94 13.97 -30.92
N LYS A 29 13.87 15.14 -31.58
CA LYS A 29 14.73 16.29 -31.28
C LYS A 29 14.51 16.81 -29.86
N ASP A 30 13.25 16.88 -29.43
CA ASP A 30 12.96 17.37 -28.09
C ASP A 30 13.25 16.30 -27.02
N LEU A 31 12.99 15.03 -27.31
CA LEU A 31 13.39 13.92 -26.45
C LEU A 31 14.92 13.81 -26.32
N GLN A 32 15.69 14.16 -27.36
CA GLN A 32 17.15 14.20 -27.29
C GLN A 32 17.64 15.23 -26.28
N LYS A 33 17.02 16.41 -26.17
CA LYS A 33 17.37 17.41 -25.15
C LYS A 33 17.11 16.89 -23.75
N VAL A 34 15.95 16.25 -23.54
CA VAL A 34 15.59 15.59 -22.28
C VAL A 34 16.61 14.49 -21.95
N PHE A 35 17.00 13.69 -22.95
CA PHE A 35 17.99 12.63 -22.80
C PHE A 35 19.38 13.15 -22.45
N ILE A 36 19.80 14.31 -22.99
CA ILE A 36 21.08 14.93 -22.62
C ILE A 36 21.07 15.34 -21.14
N VAL A 37 20.00 15.98 -20.67
CA VAL A 37 19.89 16.36 -19.25
C VAL A 37 19.83 15.13 -18.34
N PHE A 38 19.09 14.10 -18.75
CA PHE A 38 19.11 12.78 -18.11
C PHE A 38 20.54 12.23 -18.01
N LEU A 39 21.30 12.24 -19.12
CA LEU A 39 22.66 11.70 -19.17
C LEU A 39 23.63 12.50 -18.29
N VAL A 40 23.50 13.83 -18.26
CA VAL A 40 24.27 14.70 -17.37
C VAL A 40 23.94 14.42 -15.91
N GLY A 41 22.67 14.27 -15.55
CA GLY A 41 22.24 13.88 -14.21
C GLY A 41 22.74 12.49 -13.82
N PHE A 42 22.64 11.52 -14.73
CA PHE A 42 23.11 10.14 -14.56
C PHE A 42 24.62 10.07 -14.33
N LEU A 43 25.41 10.59 -15.28
CA LEU A 43 26.88 10.59 -15.20
C LEU A 43 27.36 11.47 -14.04
N GLY A 44 26.78 12.65 -13.86
CA GLY A 44 27.11 13.57 -12.77
C GLY A 44 26.93 12.90 -11.41
N THR A 45 25.79 12.21 -11.21
CA THR A 45 25.53 11.45 -9.98
C THR A 45 26.49 10.27 -9.84
N PHE A 46 26.77 9.56 -10.93
CA PHE A 46 27.71 8.44 -10.92
C PHE A 46 29.13 8.87 -10.47
N TYR A 47 29.64 9.98 -11.01
CA TYR A 47 30.93 10.54 -10.62
C TYR A 47 30.88 11.15 -9.21
N ALA A 48 29.81 11.84 -8.83
CA ALA A 48 29.65 12.40 -7.49
C ALA A 48 29.65 11.29 -6.42
N LEU A 49 28.94 10.18 -6.69
CA LEU A 49 28.94 9.00 -5.83
C LEU A 49 30.35 8.47 -5.65
N ARG A 50 31.07 8.25 -6.76
CA ARG A 50 32.44 7.72 -6.76
C ARG A 50 33.44 8.61 -6.03
N LEU A 51 33.34 9.93 -6.15
CA LEU A 51 34.36 10.87 -5.64
C LEU A 51 34.08 11.39 -4.23
N TYR A 52 32.81 11.61 -3.85
CA TYR A 52 32.46 12.31 -2.62
C TYR A 52 31.43 11.57 -1.76
N VAL A 53 30.34 11.12 -2.37
CA VAL A 53 29.17 10.66 -1.58
C VAL A 53 29.44 9.31 -0.91
N TRP A 54 30.32 8.46 -1.46
CA TRP A 54 30.70 7.21 -0.77
C TRP A 54 31.48 7.42 0.52
N GLU A 55 32.38 8.42 0.57
CA GLU A 55 33.06 8.79 1.81
C GLU A 55 32.08 9.42 2.80
N PHE A 56 31.16 10.27 2.31
CA PHE A 56 30.09 10.85 3.14
C PHE A 56 29.19 9.77 3.76
N PHE A 57 28.66 8.84 2.96
CA PHE A 57 27.84 7.74 3.47
C PHE A 57 28.62 6.90 4.47
N ARG A 58 29.86 6.50 4.16
CA ARG A 58 30.68 5.70 5.10
C ARG A 58 30.93 6.45 6.41
N GLY A 59 31.28 7.74 6.33
CA GLY A 59 31.61 8.57 7.49
C GLY A 59 30.41 8.77 8.42
N VAL A 60 29.25 9.12 7.86
CA VAL A 60 28.03 9.34 8.64
C VAL A 60 27.48 8.04 9.20
N THR A 61 27.57 6.94 8.45
CA THR A 61 27.13 5.61 8.95
C THR A 61 27.91 5.20 10.17
N LYS A 62 29.22 5.41 10.16
CA LYS A 62 30.06 5.13 11.34
C LYS A 62 29.79 6.10 12.49
N ALA A 63 29.45 7.36 12.19
CA ALA A 63 29.18 8.38 13.20
C ALA A 63 27.79 8.27 13.86
N GLN A 64 26.80 7.74 13.13
CA GLN A 64 25.41 7.56 13.59
C GLN A 64 25.14 6.14 14.11
N MET A 65 26.13 5.24 14.07
CA MET A 65 26.07 3.96 14.76
C MET A 65 26.38 4.17 16.24
N ASP A 66 25.43 3.81 17.11
CA ASP A 66 25.63 3.85 18.56
C ASP A 66 26.89 3.07 18.97
N ALA A 67 27.58 3.54 20.01
CA ALA A 67 28.86 2.97 20.46
C ALA A 67 28.74 1.47 20.84
N SER A 68 27.54 1.00 21.17
CA SER A 68 27.23 -0.41 21.45
C SER A 68 27.18 -1.31 20.19
N VAL A 69 26.96 -0.73 19.00
CA VAL A 69 26.76 -1.45 17.73
C VAL A 69 28.01 -1.38 16.83
N SER A 70 28.80 -0.31 16.93
CA SER A 70 29.96 -0.03 16.08
C SER A 70 31.05 -1.13 16.10
N GLY A 71 31.19 -1.86 17.21
CA GLY A 71 32.16 -2.96 17.35
C GLY A 71 31.77 -4.28 16.66
N ASN A 72 30.48 -4.47 16.34
CA ASN A 72 29.93 -5.75 15.88
C ASN A 72 29.41 -5.72 14.43
N VAL A 73 29.42 -4.55 13.77
CA VAL A 73 28.90 -4.38 12.41
C VAL A 73 30.02 -4.39 11.38
N SER A 74 30.09 -5.46 10.58
CA SER A 74 30.99 -5.56 9.44
C SER A 74 30.23 -5.26 8.14
N ILE A 75 30.76 -4.33 7.33
CA ILE A 75 30.17 -4.00 6.02
C ILE A 75 30.87 -4.81 4.94
N ILE A 76 30.12 -5.67 4.24
CA ILE A 76 30.67 -6.63 3.26
C ILE A 76 30.13 -6.32 1.85
N ALA A 77 30.99 -6.45 0.83
CA ALA A 77 30.59 -6.50 -0.58
C ALA A 77 30.63 -7.96 -1.07
N GLN A 78 29.58 -8.44 -1.73
CA GLN A 78 29.47 -9.85 -2.14
C GLN A 78 30.15 -10.09 -3.49
N THR A 79 29.95 -9.18 -4.45
CA THR A 79 30.60 -9.26 -5.76
C THR A 79 31.41 -8.01 -6.09
N PRO A 80 32.46 -8.13 -6.93
CA PRO A 80 33.25 -6.99 -7.38
C PRO A 80 32.44 -5.91 -8.12
N PHE A 81 31.34 -6.29 -8.77
CA PHE A 81 30.53 -5.38 -9.60
C PHE A 81 29.38 -4.71 -8.85
N ASP A 82 29.04 -5.19 -7.64
CA ASP A 82 27.86 -4.74 -6.90
C ASP A 82 27.84 -3.22 -6.69
N VAL A 83 28.98 -2.63 -6.34
CA VAL A 83 29.11 -1.19 -6.06
C VAL A 83 28.90 -0.35 -7.33
N ILE A 84 29.42 -0.81 -8.47
CA ILE A 84 29.29 -0.12 -9.76
C ILE A 84 27.82 -0.16 -10.23
N LEU A 85 27.19 -1.34 -10.13
CA LEU A 85 25.78 -1.51 -10.46
C LEU A 85 24.87 -0.69 -9.56
N LEU A 86 25.22 -0.57 -8.27
CA LEU A 86 24.52 0.32 -7.36
C LEU A 86 24.62 1.78 -7.78
N GLN A 87 25.82 2.27 -8.08
CA GLN A 87 26.03 3.63 -8.54
C GLN A 87 25.22 3.93 -9.80
N ALA A 88 25.18 2.97 -10.74
CA ALA A 88 24.36 3.08 -11.94
C ALA A 88 22.86 3.11 -11.64
N LYS A 89 22.36 2.27 -10.71
CA LYS A 89 20.94 2.29 -10.30
C LYS A 89 20.53 3.61 -9.66
N ILE A 90 21.35 4.14 -8.74
CA ILE A 90 21.10 5.44 -8.11
C ILE A 90 21.16 6.55 -9.16
N GLY A 91 22.20 6.54 -10.01
CA GLY A 91 22.37 7.49 -11.10
C GLY A 91 21.19 7.45 -12.08
N LEU A 92 20.61 6.29 -12.37
CA LEU A 92 19.45 6.14 -13.24
C LEU A 92 18.25 6.89 -12.67
N VAL A 93 17.94 6.66 -11.39
CA VAL A 93 16.81 7.30 -10.71
C VAL A 93 17.01 8.81 -10.64
N VAL A 94 18.19 9.28 -10.23
CA VAL A 94 18.50 10.71 -10.17
C VAL A 94 18.49 11.33 -11.57
N GLY A 95 19.03 10.63 -12.57
CA GLY A 95 18.97 11.05 -13.97
C GLY A 95 17.53 11.27 -14.45
N VAL A 96 16.61 10.36 -14.12
CA VAL A 96 15.18 10.51 -14.43
C VAL A 96 14.60 11.75 -13.73
N LEU A 97 14.94 12.00 -12.46
CA LEU A 97 14.49 13.20 -11.75
C LEU A 97 14.99 14.50 -12.41
N PHE A 98 16.24 14.54 -12.85
CA PHE A 98 16.79 15.68 -13.61
C PHE A 98 16.13 15.83 -14.99
N ALA A 99 15.64 14.74 -15.57
CA ALA A 99 14.92 14.76 -16.85
C ALA A 99 13.48 15.28 -16.74
N LEU A 100 12.87 15.23 -15.55
CA LEU A 100 11.46 15.64 -15.36
C LEU A 100 11.20 17.12 -15.72
N PRO A 101 11.95 18.13 -15.22
CA PRO A 101 11.72 19.52 -15.60
C PRO A 101 11.80 19.81 -17.11
N PRO A 102 12.85 19.40 -17.85
CA PRO A 102 12.89 19.63 -19.29
C PRO A 102 11.85 18.81 -20.05
N PHE A 103 11.47 17.62 -19.54
CA PHE A 103 10.39 16.83 -20.13
C PHE A 103 9.03 17.53 -20.01
N ILE A 104 8.72 18.11 -18.85
CA ILE A 104 7.51 18.92 -18.64
C ILE A 104 7.55 20.18 -19.54
N TYR A 105 8.71 20.83 -19.64
CA TYR A 105 8.86 22.01 -20.49
C TYR A 105 8.62 21.72 -21.98
N VAL A 106 9.12 20.59 -22.49
CA VAL A 106 8.90 20.16 -23.88
C VAL A 106 7.45 19.74 -24.11
N SER A 107 6.87 18.98 -23.18
CA SER A 107 5.49 18.48 -23.32
C SER A 107 4.44 19.58 -23.25
N ARG A 108 4.77 20.76 -22.71
CA ARG A 108 3.85 21.91 -22.62
C ARG A 108 3.20 22.27 -23.96
N ASP A 109 3.94 22.22 -25.07
CA ASP A 109 3.45 22.71 -26.36
C ASP A 109 2.43 21.72 -26.95
N ALA A 110 2.64 20.41 -26.71
CA ALA A 110 1.66 19.36 -27.02
C ALA A 110 0.42 19.42 -26.12
N LEU A 111 0.58 19.78 -24.84
CA LEU A 111 -0.53 19.94 -23.90
C LEU A 111 -1.39 21.17 -24.24
N LYS A 112 -0.77 22.29 -24.65
CA LYS A 112 -1.47 23.48 -25.15
C LYS A 112 -2.29 23.18 -26.40
N ALA A 113 -1.75 22.39 -27.33
CA ALA A 113 -2.47 21.99 -28.54
C ALA A 113 -3.74 21.16 -28.24
N ARG A 114 -3.81 20.52 -27.07
CA ARG A 114 -4.96 19.72 -26.61
C ARG A 114 -5.86 20.45 -25.61
N ASP A 115 -5.65 21.75 -25.44
CA ASP A 115 -6.34 22.60 -24.45
C ASP A 115 -6.22 22.13 -22.98
N ALA A 116 -5.26 21.24 -22.70
CA ALA A 116 -5.03 20.64 -21.38
C ALA A 116 -3.98 21.38 -20.55
N TRP A 117 -3.47 22.52 -21.04
CA TRP A 117 -2.49 23.35 -20.34
C TRP A 117 -3.17 24.51 -19.60
N PRO A 118 -2.78 24.82 -18.34
CA PRO A 118 -3.39 25.91 -17.58
C PRO A 118 -3.32 27.25 -18.33
N LYS A 119 -4.47 27.89 -18.55
CA LYS A 119 -4.60 29.20 -19.24
C LYS A 119 -4.29 30.40 -18.35
N SER A 120 -4.12 30.19 -17.04
CA SER A 120 -3.82 31.27 -16.10
C SER A 120 -2.38 31.79 -16.31
N PRO A 121 -2.17 33.10 -16.57
CA PRO A 121 -0.84 33.66 -16.75
C PRO A 121 -0.12 33.73 -15.40
N VAL A 122 0.49 32.62 -14.98
CA VAL A 122 1.35 32.58 -13.80
C VAL A 122 2.66 33.27 -14.15
N ALA A 123 2.94 34.40 -13.49
CA ALA A 123 4.17 35.15 -13.75
C ALA A 123 5.43 34.25 -13.56
N PRO A 124 6.47 34.37 -14.40
CA PRO A 124 7.64 33.50 -14.34
C PRO A 124 8.33 33.47 -12.97
N TRP A 125 8.27 34.57 -12.22
CA TRP A 125 8.82 34.65 -10.86
C TRP A 125 8.03 33.78 -9.86
N LYS A 126 6.70 33.64 -10.03
CA LYS A 126 5.88 32.75 -9.20
C LYS A 126 6.22 31.29 -9.47
N LEU A 127 6.45 30.94 -10.73
CA LEU A 127 6.93 29.60 -11.11
C LEU A 127 8.33 29.33 -10.55
N ALA A 128 9.22 30.31 -10.57
CA ALA A 128 10.54 30.20 -9.95
C ALA A 128 10.44 30.02 -8.43
N LEU A 129 9.53 30.73 -7.75
CA LEU A 129 9.28 30.56 -6.33
C LEU A 129 8.74 29.16 -6.01
N ILE A 130 7.75 28.67 -6.76
CA ILE A 130 7.22 27.31 -6.62
C ILE A 130 8.34 26.28 -6.81
N GLY A 131 9.18 26.45 -7.85
CA GLY A 131 10.32 25.58 -8.10
C GLY A 131 11.33 25.60 -6.95
N LEU A 132 11.65 26.78 -6.40
CA LEU A 132 12.53 26.91 -5.25
C LEU A 132 11.94 26.22 -4.00
N THR A 133 10.65 26.41 -3.74
CA THR A 133 9.94 25.74 -2.64
C THR A 133 9.92 24.22 -2.83
N MET A 134 9.71 23.74 -4.06
CA MET A 134 9.75 22.31 -4.39
C MET A 134 11.12 21.70 -4.06
N VAL A 135 12.21 22.37 -4.48
CA VAL A 135 13.59 21.94 -4.17
C VAL A 135 13.86 21.99 -2.66
N ALA A 136 13.43 23.05 -1.97
CA ALA A 136 13.60 23.18 -0.54
C ALA A 136 12.85 22.10 0.24
N LEU A 137 11.59 21.81 -0.12
CA LEU A 137 10.79 20.74 0.48
C LEU A 137 11.39 19.37 0.17
N PHE A 138 11.88 19.15 -1.05
CA PHE A 138 12.52 17.89 -1.42
C PHE A 138 13.78 17.67 -0.57
N ALA A 139 14.63 18.69 -0.46
CA ALA A 139 15.82 18.65 0.39
C ALA A 139 15.47 18.43 1.87
N ALA A 140 14.40 19.07 2.38
CA ALA A 140 13.90 18.85 3.74
C ALA A 140 13.39 17.42 3.95
N GLY A 141 12.68 16.85 2.98
CA GLY A 141 12.22 15.47 3.01
C GLY A 141 13.39 14.47 2.99
N VAL A 142 14.38 14.69 2.14
CA VAL A 142 15.62 13.89 2.11
C VAL A 142 16.37 14.01 3.44
N ALA A 143 16.48 15.22 3.99
CA ALA A 143 17.11 15.45 5.30
C ALA A 143 16.36 14.72 6.43
N TYR A 144 15.03 14.79 6.47
CA TYR A 144 14.23 14.04 7.44
C TYR A 144 14.43 12.52 7.30
N GLY A 145 14.35 12.01 6.07
CA GLY A 145 14.55 10.59 5.76
C GLY A 145 15.92 10.09 6.23
N TYR A 146 16.96 10.92 6.08
CA TYR A 146 18.35 10.55 6.35
C TYR A 146 18.77 10.77 7.81
N PHE A 147 18.41 11.90 8.42
CA PHE A 147 18.87 12.29 9.76
C PHE A 147 17.93 11.86 10.89
N VAL A 148 16.65 11.63 10.60
CA VAL A 148 15.65 11.30 11.64
C VAL A 148 15.12 9.89 11.44
N PHE A 149 14.52 9.62 10.29
CA PHE A 149 13.85 8.34 10.04
C PHE A 149 14.84 7.17 9.98
N PHE A 150 15.96 7.35 9.26
CA PHE A 150 16.94 6.28 9.09
C PHE A 150 17.59 5.85 10.41
N PRO A 151 18.14 6.73 11.28
CA PRO A 151 18.72 6.31 12.55
C PRO A 151 17.72 5.59 13.46
N PHE A 152 16.48 6.10 13.54
CA PHE A 152 15.41 5.48 14.31
C PHE A 152 15.10 4.06 13.81
N THR A 153 14.90 3.92 12.50
CA THR A 153 14.60 2.63 11.87
C THR A 153 15.77 1.68 11.99
N PHE A 154 16.99 2.15 11.77
CA PHE A 154 18.19 1.33 11.87
C PHE A 154 18.43 0.84 13.29
N ALA A 155 18.28 1.68 14.31
CA ALA A 155 18.40 1.30 15.71
C ALA A 155 17.39 0.20 16.08
N PHE A 156 16.13 0.38 15.69
CA PHE A 156 15.08 -0.64 15.90
C PHE A 156 15.46 -1.99 15.28
N LEU A 157 15.95 -1.98 14.04
CA LEU A 157 16.27 -3.19 13.29
C LEU A 157 17.56 -3.88 13.76
N ALA A 158 18.58 -3.09 14.07
CA ALA A 158 19.82 -3.59 14.65
C ALA A 158 19.55 -4.23 16.02
N GLN A 159 18.71 -3.59 16.86
CA GLN A 159 18.32 -4.14 18.15
C GLN A 159 17.57 -5.48 17.99
N ASN A 160 16.70 -5.62 16.99
CA ASN A 160 16.04 -6.90 16.70
C ASN A 160 17.06 -7.99 16.35
N ALA A 161 18.00 -7.71 15.44
CA ALA A 161 19.02 -8.67 15.03
C ALA A 161 19.94 -9.09 16.21
N ILE A 162 20.32 -8.15 17.07
CA ILE A 162 21.14 -8.40 18.26
C ILE A 162 20.37 -9.23 19.29
N SER A 163 19.10 -8.89 19.55
CA SER A 163 18.25 -9.62 20.49
C SER A 163 18.03 -11.07 20.04
N ALA A 164 17.96 -11.28 18.72
CA ALA A 164 17.91 -12.59 18.09
C ALA A 164 19.23 -13.38 18.14
N GLY A 165 20.33 -12.79 18.64
CA GLY A 165 21.63 -13.46 18.81
C GLY A 165 22.53 -13.45 17.58
N PHE A 166 22.23 -12.63 16.55
CA PHE A 166 22.98 -12.61 15.29
C PHE A 166 23.95 -11.44 15.19
N THR A 167 25.06 -11.65 14.47
CA THR A 167 26.01 -10.56 14.16
C THR A 167 25.47 -9.72 12.99
N PRO A 168 25.26 -8.40 13.17
CA PRO A 168 24.72 -7.56 12.10
C PRO A 168 25.80 -7.20 11.07
N SER A 169 26.08 -8.10 10.12
CA SER A 169 27.06 -7.85 9.04
C SER A 169 26.37 -7.40 7.75
N TYR A 170 26.08 -6.11 7.65
CA TYR A 170 25.28 -5.56 6.54
C TYR A 170 26.03 -5.51 5.21
N SER A 171 25.35 -5.88 4.12
CA SER A 171 25.88 -5.68 2.77
C SER A 171 25.86 -4.20 2.41
N ILE A 172 26.99 -3.63 1.96
CA ILE A 172 27.07 -2.22 1.56
C ILE A 172 26.01 -1.85 0.50
N VAL A 173 25.73 -2.78 -0.41
CA VAL A 173 24.84 -2.50 -1.53
C VAL A 173 23.38 -2.53 -1.12
N LYS A 174 22.95 -3.58 -0.42
CA LYS A 174 21.58 -3.65 0.11
C LYS A 174 21.31 -2.48 1.04
N TRP A 175 22.28 -2.17 1.89
CA TRP A 175 22.21 -1.09 2.85
C TRP A 175 22.09 0.29 2.17
N ALA A 176 22.94 0.59 1.19
CA ALA A 176 22.88 1.87 0.47
C ALA A 176 21.63 1.99 -0.43
N GLN A 177 21.15 0.89 -1.03
CA GLN A 177 19.87 0.88 -1.77
C GLN A 177 18.70 1.21 -0.85
N PHE A 178 18.66 0.58 0.32
CA PHE A 178 17.62 0.81 1.32
C PHE A 178 17.58 2.28 1.75
N ILE A 179 18.73 2.87 2.10
CA ILE A 179 18.83 4.29 2.48
C ILE A 179 18.43 5.19 1.32
N PHE A 180 18.95 4.95 0.13
CA PHE A 180 18.65 5.79 -1.03
C PHE A 180 17.15 5.77 -1.35
N LEU A 181 16.54 4.58 -1.38
CA LEU A 181 15.12 4.43 -1.72
C LEU A 181 14.22 5.07 -0.65
N LEU A 182 14.55 4.88 0.63
CA LEU A 182 13.83 5.52 1.74
C LEU A 182 13.97 7.05 1.72
N THR A 183 15.18 7.58 1.62
CA THR A 183 15.41 9.03 1.59
C THR A 183 14.74 9.69 0.38
N LEU A 184 14.81 9.05 -0.78
CA LEU A 184 14.09 9.49 -1.97
C LEU A 184 12.58 9.49 -1.73
N SER A 185 12.03 8.44 -1.12
CA SER A 185 10.60 8.35 -0.85
C SER A 185 10.09 9.50 0.03
N PHE A 186 10.86 9.92 1.05
CA PHE A 186 10.52 11.08 1.88
C PHE A 186 10.69 12.41 1.15
N GLY A 187 11.69 12.53 0.26
CA GLY A 187 11.83 13.69 -0.62
C GLY A 187 10.64 13.85 -1.58
N LEU A 188 10.08 12.74 -2.08
CA LEU A 188 8.87 12.74 -2.89
C LEU A 188 7.61 13.01 -2.03
N ALA A 189 7.49 12.37 -0.87
CA ALA A 189 6.36 12.56 0.03
C ALA A 189 6.28 13.99 0.58
N SER A 190 7.41 14.67 0.79
CA SER A 190 7.44 16.07 1.20
C SER A 190 6.92 17.05 0.14
N GLN A 191 6.63 16.57 -1.08
CA GLN A 191 5.94 17.36 -2.10
C GLN A 191 4.43 17.41 -1.90
N LEU A 192 3.85 16.52 -1.07
CA LEU A 192 2.40 16.48 -0.82
C LEU A 192 1.82 17.84 -0.40
N PRO A 193 2.42 18.61 0.53
CA PRO A 193 1.88 19.90 0.95
C PRO A 193 1.80 20.90 -0.19
N LEU A 194 2.85 20.98 -1.02
CA LEU A 194 2.91 21.88 -2.16
C LEU A 194 1.96 21.43 -3.28
N ALA A 195 1.92 20.13 -3.58
CA ALA A 195 1.09 19.56 -4.64
C ALA A 195 -0.40 19.70 -4.32
N MET A 196 -0.86 19.26 -3.15
CA MET A 196 -2.27 19.32 -2.76
C MET A 196 -2.76 20.76 -2.64
N THR A 197 -1.97 21.63 -1.99
CA THR A 197 -2.30 23.05 -1.84
C THR A 197 -2.31 23.76 -3.19
N GLY A 198 -1.34 23.48 -4.06
CA GLY A 198 -1.25 24.06 -5.40
C GLY A 198 -2.42 23.65 -6.29
N LEU A 199 -2.81 22.36 -6.28
CA LEU A 199 -3.97 21.86 -7.02
C LEU A 199 -5.29 22.46 -6.51
N SER A 200 -5.42 22.62 -5.20
CA SER A 200 -6.61 23.22 -4.59
C SER A 200 -6.69 24.73 -4.84
N TYR A 201 -5.55 25.43 -4.76
CA TYR A 201 -5.47 26.86 -5.06
C TYR A 201 -5.76 27.17 -6.53
N ALA A 202 -5.32 26.30 -7.44
CA ALA A 202 -5.58 26.38 -8.87
C ALA A 202 -7.00 25.91 -9.27
N GLU A 203 -7.82 25.48 -8.30
CA GLU A 203 -9.18 24.97 -8.51
C GLU A 203 -9.25 23.77 -9.48
N ILE A 204 -8.13 23.06 -9.67
CA ILE A 204 -8.08 21.81 -10.46
C ILE A 204 -8.71 20.67 -9.66
N VAL A 205 -8.46 20.64 -8.34
CA VAL A 205 -9.02 19.63 -7.43
C VAL A 205 -9.59 20.34 -6.21
N PRO A 206 -10.89 20.21 -5.90
CA PRO A 206 -11.47 20.82 -4.71
C PRO A 206 -10.91 20.17 -3.43
N TYR A 207 -10.78 20.98 -2.37
CA TYR A 207 -10.28 20.53 -1.07
C TYR A 207 -11.13 19.38 -0.50
N GLU A 208 -12.44 19.45 -0.72
CA GLU A 208 -13.44 18.47 -0.30
C GLU A 208 -13.15 17.10 -0.88
N LEU A 209 -12.67 17.02 -2.13
CA LEU A 209 -12.31 15.73 -2.74
C LEU A 209 -11.16 15.05 -2.00
N PHE A 210 -10.12 15.80 -1.63
CA PHE A 210 -9.03 15.24 -0.83
C PHE A 210 -9.53 14.80 0.54
N ARG A 211 -10.38 15.61 1.20
CA ARG A 211 -10.97 15.27 2.49
C ARG A 211 -11.81 13.99 2.39
N ASP A 212 -12.69 13.87 1.41
CA ASP A 212 -13.66 12.78 1.32
C ASP A 212 -12.99 11.47 0.87
N LYS A 213 -11.94 11.56 0.04
CA LYS A 213 -11.15 10.42 -0.42
C LYS A 213 -9.93 10.09 0.44
N TRP A 214 -9.84 10.59 1.69
CA TRP A 214 -8.72 10.33 2.60
C TRP A 214 -8.40 8.84 2.79
N ARG A 215 -9.43 7.98 2.81
CA ARG A 215 -9.27 6.52 2.92
C ARG A 215 -8.53 5.92 1.73
N HIS A 216 -8.79 6.43 0.52
CA HIS A 216 -8.11 6.01 -0.70
C HIS A 216 -6.66 6.52 -0.72
N ALA A 217 -6.42 7.73 -0.20
CA ALA A 217 -5.08 8.24 -0.03
C ALA A 217 -4.24 7.37 0.92
N ILE A 218 -4.81 6.89 2.03
CA ILE A 218 -4.13 5.95 2.93
C ILE A 218 -3.77 4.65 2.21
N VAL A 219 -4.72 4.05 1.48
CA VAL A 219 -4.44 2.83 0.69
C VAL A 219 -3.33 3.10 -0.35
N GLY A 220 -3.39 4.25 -1.02
CA GLY A 220 -2.34 4.69 -1.93
C GLY A 220 -0.98 4.83 -1.24
N ILE A 221 -0.92 5.44 -0.05
CA ILE A 221 0.31 5.56 0.74
C ILE A 221 0.85 4.17 1.07
N PHE A 222 0.04 3.23 1.55
CA PHE A 222 0.52 1.87 1.80
C PHE A 222 1.00 1.17 0.51
N ALA A 223 0.30 1.34 -0.61
CA ALA A 223 0.71 0.77 -1.89
C ALA A 223 2.06 1.34 -2.39
N PHE A 224 2.26 2.66 -2.29
CA PHE A 224 3.55 3.29 -2.57
C PHE A 224 4.62 2.87 -1.55
N GLY A 225 4.26 2.74 -0.27
CA GLY A 225 5.14 2.25 0.79
C GLY A 225 5.71 0.89 0.44
N ALA A 226 4.89 -0.04 -0.05
CA ALA A 226 5.36 -1.38 -0.48
C ALA A 226 6.38 -1.35 -1.63
N LEU A 227 6.47 -0.25 -2.40
CA LEU A 227 7.50 -0.06 -3.43
C LEU A 227 8.81 0.47 -2.85
N PHE A 228 8.74 1.33 -1.83
CA PHE A 228 9.91 2.02 -1.25
C PHE A 228 10.47 1.35 0.00
N THR A 229 9.66 0.60 0.72
CA THR A 229 10.04 -0.18 1.89
C THR A 229 10.20 -1.65 1.53
N PRO A 230 10.99 -2.42 2.30
CA PRO A 230 10.99 -3.87 2.21
C PRO A 230 9.56 -4.42 2.42
N PRO A 231 9.27 -5.64 1.91
CA PRO A 231 7.94 -6.24 1.99
C PRO A 231 7.68 -6.80 3.40
N ASP A 232 7.69 -5.93 4.40
CA ASP A 232 7.34 -6.21 5.77
C ASP A 232 6.37 -5.16 6.33
N PRO A 233 5.32 -5.57 7.07
CA PRO A 233 4.32 -4.64 7.58
C PRO A 233 4.87 -3.59 8.54
N PHE A 234 5.93 -3.90 9.29
CA PHE A 234 6.45 -3.01 10.32
C PHE A 234 7.14 -1.79 9.72
N THR A 235 8.10 -1.96 8.82
CA THR A 235 8.73 -0.81 8.16
C THR A 235 7.76 -0.06 7.27
N GLN A 236 6.82 -0.77 6.65
CA GLN A 236 5.78 -0.14 5.85
C GLN A 236 4.88 0.75 6.72
N ILE A 237 4.47 0.32 7.92
CA ILE A 237 3.71 1.13 8.87
C ILE A 237 4.58 2.28 9.42
N MET A 238 5.82 2.00 9.83
CA MET A 238 6.75 3.01 10.33
C MET A 238 6.96 4.13 9.32
N TRP A 239 7.06 3.79 8.03
CA TRP A 239 7.18 4.76 6.93
C TRP A 239 5.85 5.45 6.62
N ALA A 240 4.73 4.70 6.63
CA ALA A 240 3.42 5.25 6.30
C ALA A 240 2.96 6.29 7.33
N VAL A 241 3.27 6.12 8.62
CA VAL A 241 2.83 7.04 9.69
C VAL A 241 3.29 8.49 9.46
N PRO A 242 4.58 8.78 9.19
CA PRO A 242 5.01 10.12 8.83
C PRO A 242 4.39 10.64 7.52
N VAL A 243 4.20 9.79 6.51
CA VAL A 243 3.62 10.19 5.22
C VAL A 243 2.12 10.51 5.35
N ILE A 244 1.38 9.74 6.15
CA ILE A 244 -0.02 10.01 6.49
C ILE A 244 -0.10 11.33 7.29
N SER A 245 0.85 11.58 8.18
CA SER A 245 0.95 12.83 8.93
C SER A 245 1.19 14.02 8.00
N LEU A 246 2.08 13.87 7.01
CA LEU A 246 2.30 14.86 5.95
C LEU A 246 1.04 15.07 5.11
N TYR A 247 0.31 14.02 4.77
CA TYR A 247 -0.96 14.13 4.06
C TYR A 247 -2.01 14.90 4.86
N ALA A 248 -2.16 14.60 6.16
CA ALA A 248 -3.07 15.33 7.05
C ALA A 248 -2.69 16.81 7.19
N PHE A 249 -1.38 17.10 7.31
CA PHE A 249 -0.86 18.46 7.30
C PHE A 249 -1.13 19.17 5.97
N SER A 250 -0.94 18.47 4.85
CA SER A 250 -1.20 18.98 3.49
C SER A 250 -2.67 19.32 3.30
N LEU A 251 -3.57 18.46 3.80
CA LEU A 251 -5.01 18.68 3.79
C LEU A 251 -5.37 19.94 4.60
N TYR A 252 -4.81 20.08 5.80
CA TYR A 252 -5.01 21.27 6.62
C TYR A 252 -4.51 22.55 5.91
N LEU A 253 -3.30 22.52 5.35
CA LEU A 253 -2.72 23.65 4.63
C LEU A 253 -3.56 24.07 3.42
N ALA A 254 -4.04 23.09 2.63
CA ALA A 254 -4.92 23.33 1.50
C ALA A 254 -6.22 24.04 1.93
N ARG A 255 -6.84 23.62 3.05
CA ARG A 255 -8.02 24.30 3.61
C ARG A 255 -7.72 25.76 3.92
N VAL A 256 -6.66 26.03 4.69
CA VAL A 256 -6.29 27.40 5.09
C VAL A 256 -6.06 28.29 3.87
N VAL A 257 -5.34 27.79 2.87
CA VAL A 257 -5.01 28.56 1.66
C VAL A 257 -6.25 28.81 0.79
N VAL A 258 -7.12 27.82 0.59
CA VAL A 258 -8.35 27.99 -0.20
C VAL A 258 -9.32 28.94 0.50
N THR A 259 -9.52 28.78 1.81
CA THR A 259 -10.34 29.70 2.61
C THR A 259 -9.78 31.13 2.50
N ALA A 260 -8.47 31.32 2.70
CA ALA A 260 -7.84 32.63 2.58
C ALA A 260 -7.99 33.25 1.17
N LYS A 261 -7.88 32.45 0.10
CA LYS A 261 -8.09 32.91 -1.28
C LYS A 261 -9.53 33.41 -1.48
N ARG A 262 -10.53 32.58 -1.16
CA ARG A 262 -11.96 32.92 -1.26
C ARG A 262 -12.31 34.17 -0.46
N GLY A 263 -11.69 34.33 0.71
CA GLY A 263 -11.85 35.52 1.53
C GLY A 263 -11.21 36.78 1.00
N SER A 264 -10.01 36.68 0.42
CA SER A 264 -9.32 37.83 -0.17
C SER A 264 -10.03 38.39 -1.40
N GLU A 265 -10.80 37.56 -2.11
CA GLU A 265 -11.62 37.99 -3.25
C GLU A 265 -12.92 38.68 -2.79
N LYS A 266 -13.44 38.32 -1.61
CA LYS A 266 -14.68 38.88 -1.05
C LYS A 266 -14.48 40.01 -0.03
N MET A 267 -13.26 40.21 0.48
CA MET A 267 -12.97 41.19 1.54
C MET A 267 -11.76 42.07 1.21
N ASP A 268 -11.91 43.39 1.34
CA ASP A 268 -10.78 44.31 1.38
C ASP A 268 -10.02 44.12 2.71
N VAL A 269 -8.88 43.41 2.66
CA VAL A 269 -7.99 43.14 3.81
C VAL A 269 -7.66 44.43 4.58
N LYS A 270 -7.62 45.57 3.88
CA LYS A 270 -7.38 46.88 4.46
C LYS A 270 -8.52 47.32 5.38
N SER A 271 -9.77 47.03 5.02
CA SER A 271 -10.97 47.33 5.81
C SER A 271 -11.06 46.49 7.09
N THR A 272 -10.73 45.20 7.02
CA THR A 272 -10.70 44.33 8.22
C THR A 272 -9.62 44.76 9.20
N ALA A 273 -8.44 45.11 8.68
CA ALA A 273 -7.32 45.58 9.48
C ALA A 273 -7.61 46.92 10.18
N THR A 274 -8.31 47.85 9.52
CA THR A 274 -8.74 49.11 10.16
C THR A 274 -9.88 48.92 11.14
N THR A 275 -10.82 48.02 10.87
CA THR A 275 -11.97 47.75 11.76
C THR A 275 -11.53 47.10 13.08
N HIS A 276 -10.57 46.17 13.02
CA HIS A 276 -10.08 45.42 14.18
C HIS A 276 -8.65 45.83 14.59
N TRP A 277 -8.26 47.08 14.34
CA TRP A 277 -6.90 47.57 14.56
C TRP A 277 -6.46 47.40 16.04
N ASN A 278 -7.39 47.56 16.97
CA ASN A 278 -7.17 47.43 18.41
C ASN A 278 -6.85 45.99 18.82
N LEU A 279 -7.54 45.00 18.25
CA LEU A 279 -7.27 43.59 18.49
C LEU A 279 -5.94 43.18 17.85
N LEU A 280 -5.66 43.64 16.62
CA LEU A 280 -4.39 43.40 15.94
C LEU A 280 -3.21 43.96 16.74
N ALA A 281 -3.30 45.23 17.16
CA ALA A 281 -2.28 45.84 18.01
C ALA A 281 -2.12 45.08 19.32
N GLY A 282 -3.22 44.63 19.94
CA GLY A 282 -3.20 43.81 21.15
C GLY A 282 -2.47 42.47 20.96
N VAL A 283 -2.79 41.72 19.91
CA VAL A 283 -2.14 40.43 19.61
C VAL A 283 -0.66 40.62 19.26
N GLY A 284 -0.31 41.70 18.55
CA GLY A 284 1.08 42.06 18.29
C GLY A 284 1.87 42.35 19.57
N VAL A 285 1.31 43.14 20.48
CA VAL A 285 1.94 43.46 21.77
C VAL A 285 2.08 42.19 22.63
N VAL A 286 1.06 41.35 22.68
CA VAL A 286 1.11 40.07 23.41
C VAL A 286 2.17 39.13 22.81
N GLY A 287 2.25 39.03 21.48
CA GLY A 287 3.28 38.23 20.80
C GLY A 287 4.69 38.71 21.13
N GLY A 288 4.92 40.02 21.12
CA GLY A 288 6.19 40.61 21.53
C GLY A 288 6.50 40.38 23.02
N LEU A 289 5.52 40.54 23.90
CA LEU A 289 5.67 40.30 25.35
C LEU A 289 5.93 38.83 25.67
N LEU A 290 5.34 37.89 24.93
CA LEU A 290 5.61 36.46 25.09
C LEU A 290 7.04 36.11 24.68
N VAL A 291 7.55 36.68 23.59
CA VAL A 291 8.95 36.49 23.19
C VAL A 291 9.89 37.14 24.21
N TYR A 292 9.55 38.32 24.71
CA TYR A 292 10.30 38.96 25.80
C TYR A 292 10.31 38.08 27.05
N ALA A 293 9.16 37.54 27.45
CA ALA A 293 9.03 36.68 28.61
C ALA A 293 9.80 35.37 28.46
N PHE A 294 9.78 34.76 27.27
CA PHE A 294 10.51 33.54 26.97
C PHE A 294 12.03 33.72 27.14
N TYR A 295 12.57 34.86 26.73
CA TYR A 295 14.01 35.13 26.85
C TYR A 295 14.43 35.64 28.22
N GLU A 296 13.60 36.43 28.91
CA GLU A 296 13.96 37.07 30.18
C GLU A 296 13.58 36.25 31.43
N TYR A 297 12.51 35.45 31.37
CA TYR A 297 11.98 34.68 32.50
C TYR A 297 12.26 33.17 32.40
N GLY A 298 13.41 32.79 31.84
CA GLY A 298 13.92 31.41 31.91
C GLY A 298 13.33 30.42 30.89
N GLY A 299 12.63 30.89 29.85
CA GLY A 299 12.08 30.02 28.80
C GLY A 299 13.14 29.30 27.97
N VAL A 300 14.30 29.93 27.75
CA VAL A 300 15.46 29.30 27.07
C VAL A 300 16.02 28.14 27.88
N GLU A 301 16.13 28.29 29.19
CA GLU A 301 16.63 27.25 30.10
C GLU A 301 15.67 26.05 30.11
N LEU A 302 14.37 26.31 30.24
CA LEU A 302 13.33 25.28 30.19
C LEU A 302 13.27 24.56 28.83
N ALA A 303 13.44 25.29 27.72
CA ALA A 303 13.49 24.70 26.38
C ALA A 303 14.73 23.84 26.17
N ASN A 304 15.90 24.27 26.66
CA ASN A 304 17.14 23.52 26.57
C ASN A 304 17.13 22.28 27.47
N ASP A 305 16.59 22.37 28.67
CA ASP A 305 16.41 21.23 29.57
C ASP A 305 15.43 20.21 28.98
N GLY A 306 14.34 20.68 28.34
CA GLY A 306 13.42 19.84 27.60
C GLY A 306 14.08 19.13 26.41
N LEU A 307 14.90 19.84 25.63
CA LEU A 307 15.65 19.26 24.51
C LEU A 307 16.69 18.24 24.98
N ALA A 308 17.36 18.52 26.10
CA ALA A 308 18.31 17.60 26.73
C ALA A 308 17.61 16.34 27.26
N ALA A 309 16.40 16.46 27.81
CA ALA A 309 15.61 15.32 28.26
C ALA A 309 15.17 14.38 27.11
N ILE A 310 15.11 14.90 25.88
CA ILE A 310 14.78 14.13 24.66
C ILE A 310 16.06 13.73 23.90
N GLY A 311 17.25 13.99 24.45
CA GLY A 311 18.54 13.62 23.87
C GLY A 311 18.94 14.42 22.63
N SER A 312 18.47 15.66 22.49
CA SER A 312 18.83 16.55 21.37
C SER A 312 20.09 17.36 21.67
N ASP A 313 21.05 17.37 20.75
CA ASP A 313 22.26 18.23 20.82
C ASP A 313 21.98 19.71 20.45
N TYR A 314 20.72 20.04 20.15
CA TYR A 314 20.34 21.40 19.76
C TYR A 314 20.17 22.28 21.01
N VAL A 315 20.78 23.47 20.98
CA VAL A 315 20.70 24.45 22.08
C VAL A 315 20.10 25.74 21.57
N PHE A 316 19.00 26.17 22.18
CA PHE A 316 18.49 27.53 22.02
C PHE A 316 19.47 28.50 22.66
N LEU A 317 20.01 29.39 21.82
CA LEU A 317 20.94 30.44 22.24
C LEU A 317 20.16 31.64 22.80
N ALA A 318 20.62 32.16 23.93
CA ALA A 318 20.14 33.42 24.47
C ALA A 318 20.62 34.60 23.57
N PRO A 319 19.81 35.64 23.36
CA PRO A 319 20.22 36.80 22.58
C PRO A 319 21.37 37.50 23.29
N GLY A 320 22.56 37.51 22.67
CA GLY A 320 23.78 38.04 23.30
C GLY A 320 23.81 39.55 23.55
N SER A 321 22.76 40.30 23.20
CA SER A 321 22.63 41.74 23.49
C SER A 321 21.17 42.16 23.59
N GLY A 322 20.89 43.24 24.34
CA GLY A 322 19.55 43.83 24.41
C GLY A 322 19.00 44.30 23.06
N VAL A 323 19.89 44.63 22.11
CA VAL A 323 19.51 44.97 20.72
C VAL A 323 19.01 43.74 19.97
N ALA A 324 19.67 42.59 20.13
CA ALA A 324 19.23 41.33 19.53
C ALA A 324 17.89 40.87 20.13
N LEU A 325 17.74 40.99 21.45
CA LEU A 325 16.48 40.69 22.15
C LEU A 325 15.35 41.62 21.66
N GLY A 326 15.62 42.92 21.50
CA GLY A 326 14.68 43.86 20.89
C GLY A 326 14.26 43.47 19.47
N ALA A 327 15.19 42.98 18.64
CA ALA A 327 14.87 42.50 17.30
C ALA A 327 13.97 41.25 17.32
N PHE A 328 14.21 40.29 18.23
CA PHE A 328 13.36 39.12 18.41
C PHE A 328 11.96 39.49 18.92
N VAL A 329 11.85 40.44 19.85
CA VAL A 329 10.56 40.94 20.36
C VAL A 329 9.76 41.62 19.25
N VAL A 330 10.41 42.44 18.42
CA VAL A 330 9.77 43.06 17.25
C VAL A 330 9.34 42.00 16.24
N ALA A 331 10.19 41.01 15.95
CA ALA A 331 9.83 39.90 15.07
C ALA A 331 8.64 39.10 15.61
N GLY A 332 8.63 38.80 16.90
CA GLY A 332 7.51 38.14 17.59
C GLY A 332 6.21 38.95 17.52
N GLY A 333 6.30 40.27 17.66
CA GLY A 333 5.14 41.16 17.49
C GLY A 333 4.63 41.22 16.05
N VAL A 334 5.51 41.20 15.05
CA VAL A 334 5.14 41.12 13.62
C VAL A 334 4.49 39.78 13.29
N VAL A 335 5.03 38.68 13.82
CA VAL A 335 4.43 37.34 13.68
C VAL A 335 3.05 37.30 14.37
N GLY A 336 2.94 37.86 15.57
CA GLY A 336 1.66 38.01 16.27
C GLY A 336 0.64 38.82 15.47
N LEU A 337 1.04 39.95 14.87
CA LEU A 337 0.19 40.75 13.99
C LEU A 337 -0.25 39.96 12.75
N ALA A 338 0.67 39.21 12.11
CA ALA A 338 0.37 38.40 10.95
C ALA A 338 -0.61 37.26 11.29
N PHE A 339 -0.40 36.57 12.41
CA PHE A 339 -1.32 35.54 12.91
C PHE A 339 -2.68 36.12 13.31
N GLY A 340 -2.70 37.26 14.00
CA GLY A 340 -3.93 37.96 14.36
C GLY A 340 -4.73 38.37 13.13
N LEU A 341 -4.05 38.87 12.09
CA LEU A 341 -4.67 39.23 10.82
C LEU A 341 -5.18 37.99 10.08
N ALA A 342 -4.38 36.94 9.99
CA ALA A 342 -4.78 35.67 9.37
C ALA A 342 -5.99 35.05 10.10
N TYR A 343 -6.01 35.09 11.44
CA TYR A 343 -7.12 34.60 12.24
C TYR A 343 -8.39 35.43 12.06
N LEU A 344 -8.29 36.76 12.06
CA LEU A 344 -9.43 37.65 11.83
C LEU A 344 -10.01 37.45 10.43
N VAL A 345 -9.14 37.37 9.42
CA VAL A 345 -9.54 37.05 8.04
C VAL A 345 -10.22 35.68 8.00
N TYR A 346 -9.62 34.63 8.58
CA TYR A 346 -10.23 33.30 8.64
C TYR A 346 -11.62 33.31 9.32
N ARG A 347 -11.75 34.00 10.46
CA ARG A 347 -13.01 34.08 11.21
C ARG A 347 -14.10 34.81 10.43
N ASP A 348 -13.75 35.93 9.81
CA ASP A 348 -14.72 36.74 9.06
C ASP A 348 -15.18 36.02 7.79
N ILE A 349 -14.30 35.23 7.15
CA ILE A 349 -14.66 34.37 6.02
C ILE A 349 -15.64 33.28 6.44
N GLU A 350 -15.35 32.56 7.53
CA GLU A 350 -16.23 31.50 8.03
C GLU A 350 -17.62 32.05 8.42
N ARG A 351 -17.68 33.31 8.84
CA ARG A 351 -18.93 34.01 9.16
C ARG A 351 -19.70 34.38 7.88
N LEU A 352 -19.02 34.86 6.84
CA LEU A 352 -19.62 35.14 5.54
C LEU A 352 -20.16 33.86 4.88
N GLU A 353 -19.40 32.76 4.94
CA GLU A 353 -19.80 31.45 4.42
C GLU A 353 -21.06 30.93 5.15
N ARG A 354 -21.16 31.09 6.47
CA ARG A 354 -22.41 30.77 7.22
C ARG A 354 -23.58 31.70 6.91
N THR A 355 -23.33 32.92 6.45
CA THR A 355 -24.38 33.89 6.13
C THR A 355 -24.91 33.67 4.71
N GLU A 356 -24.05 33.23 3.77
CA GLU A 356 -24.44 32.81 2.41
C GLU A 356 -25.11 31.42 2.40
N VAL A 357 -24.79 30.52 3.35
CA VAL A 357 -25.53 29.26 3.58
C VAL A 357 -26.89 29.50 4.28
N GLY A 358 -27.36 30.75 4.27
CA GLY A 358 -28.74 31.12 4.58
C GLY A 358 -29.73 30.87 3.42
N VAL A 359 -29.49 29.87 2.57
CA VAL A 359 -30.55 29.29 1.75
C VAL A 359 -31.06 28.10 2.56
N GLY A 360 -32.20 28.31 3.24
CA GLY A 360 -32.94 27.19 3.80
C GLY A 360 -33.26 26.19 2.69
N ASP A 361 -33.42 24.92 3.08
CA ASP A 361 -33.95 23.84 2.26
C ASP A 361 -35.03 24.38 1.28
N PRO A 362 -34.77 24.42 -0.04
CA PRO A 362 -35.65 25.10 -1.01
C PRO A 362 -37.07 24.52 -1.02
N THR A 363 -37.24 23.26 -0.59
CA THR A 363 -38.53 22.58 -0.40
C THR A 363 -39.35 23.12 0.78
N LYS A 364 -38.72 23.84 1.71
CA LYS A 364 -39.36 24.38 2.94
C LYS A 364 -39.68 25.87 2.84
N LEU A 365 -39.72 26.41 1.62
CA LEU A 365 -40.05 27.80 1.38
C LEU A 365 -41.54 28.04 1.67
N ASP A 366 -41.85 28.95 2.61
CA ASP A 366 -43.24 29.29 2.92
C ASP A 366 -43.86 30.17 1.81
N LEU A 367 -44.55 29.51 0.87
CA LEU A 367 -45.19 30.17 -0.28
C LEU A 367 -46.33 31.12 0.12
N SER A 368 -46.93 30.93 1.31
CA SER A 368 -48.01 31.79 1.79
C SER A 368 -47.52 33.19 2.13
N ALA A 369 -46.26 33.32 2.57
CA ALA A 369 -45.64 34.58 2.98
C ALA A 369 -45.03 35.38 1.81
N LEU A 370 -44.93 34.81 0.61
CA LEU A 370 -44.33 35.46 -0.56
C LEU A 370 -45.29 36.43 -1.27
N ASP A 371 -44.74 37.48 -1.90
CA ASP A 371 -45.48 38.35 -2.80
C ASP A 371 -45.49 37.81 -4.24
N VAL A 372 -46.24 38.43 -5.15
CA VAL A 372 -46.36 37.97 -6.56
C VAL A 372 -45.00 37.81 -7.24
N ALA A 373 -44.06 38.72 -6.97
CA ALA A 373 -42.72 38.66 -7.54
C ALA A 373 -41.89 37.52 -6.91
N GLY A 374 -42.04 37.30 -5.61
CA GLY A 374 -41.41 36.21 -4.87
C GLY A 374 -41.91 34.83 -5.32
N VAL A 375 -43.21 34.66 -5.54
CA VAL A 375 -43.78 33.40 -6.06
C VAL A 375 -43.22 33.08 -7.46
N ARG A 376 -43.10 34.08 -8.34
CA ARG A 376 -42.52 33.89 -9.69
C ARG A 376 -41.03 33.61 -9.67
N ALA A 377 -40.31 34.10 -8.68
CA ALA A 377 -38.86 33.89 -8.55
C ALA A 377 -38.50 32.65 -7.72
N ALA A 378 -39.47 32.02 -7.05
CA ALA A 378 -39.24 30.84 -6.23
C ALA A 378 -38.77 29.66 -7.10
N PRO A 379 -37.79 28.87 -6.64
CA PRO A 379 -37.28 27.71 -7.38
C PRO A 379 -38.35 26.62 -7.56
N PRO A 380 -38.32 25.82 -8.64
CA PRO A 380 -39.32 24.76 -8.91
C PRO A 380 -39.42 23.73 -7.77
N GLU A 381 -38.30 23.45 -7.11
CA GLU A 381 -38.19 22.55 -5.95
C GLU A 381 -39.11 22.95 -4.78
N ALA A 382 -39.48 24.24 -4.65
CA ALA A 382 -40.42 24.71 -3.63
C ALA A 382 -41.87 24.27 -3.90
N PHE A 383 -42.19 23.90 -5.13
CA PHE A 383 -43.50 23.40 -5.56
C PHE A 383 -43.50 21.88 -5.76
N ALA A 384 -42.33 21.24 -5.71
CA ALA A 384 -42.14 19.84 -6.05
C ALA A 384 -42.78 18.85 -5.05
N ASP A 385 -43.02 19.25 -3.80
CA ASP A 385 -43.63 18.40 -2.77
C ASP A 385 -45.12 18.73 -2.49
N LEU A 386 -45.69 19.73 -3.19
CA LEU A 386 -47.08 20.14 -2.98
C LEU A 386 -48.04 19.28 -3.80
N GLU A 387 -49.14 18.87 -3.18
CA GLU A 387 -50.27 18.27 -3.91
C GLU A 387 -51.14 19.38 -4.53
N GLU A 388 -51.84 19.07 -5.64
CA GLU A 388 -52.72 20.02 -6.35
C GLU A 388 -53.73 20.69 -5.39
N ASP A 389 -54.26 19.92 -4.45
CA ASP A 389 -55.20 20.39 -3.43
C ASP A 389 -54.61 21.47 -2.50
N GLU A 390 -53.30 21.38 -2.19
CA GLU A 390 -52.61 22.33 -1.32
C GLU A 390 -52.31 23.65 -2.03
N VAL A 391 -51.90 23.60 -3.30
CA VAL A 391 -51.70 24.79 -4.14
C VAL A 391 -53.04 25.50 -4.40
N MET A 392 -54.11 24.75 -4.65
CA MET A 392 -55.45 25.30 -4.80
C MET A 392 -55.94 25.99 -3.51
N ALA A 393 -55.62 25.44 -2.34
CA ALA A 393 -55.93 26.07 -1.06
C ALA A 393 -55.16 27.40 -0.87
N LEU A 394 -53.89 27.44 -1.23
CA LEU A 394 -53.06 28.67 -1.20
C LEU A 394 -53.54 29.72 -2.21
N ALA A 395 -53.92 29.30 -3.42
CA ALA A 395 -54.48 30.17 -4.44
C ALA A 395 -55.85 30.73 -4.01
N SER A 396 -56.71 29.92 -3.39
CA SER A 396 -57.99 30.36 -2.83
C SER A 396 -57.78 31.37 -1.70
N ALA A 397 -56.84 31.12 -0.79
CA ALA A 397 -56.51 32.06 0.29
C ALA A 397 -55.99 33.41 -0.26
N ALA A 398 -55.16 33.38 -1.31
CA ALA A 398 -54.70 34.59 -1.98
C ALA A 398 -55.84 35.37 -2.67
N ILE A 399 -56.85 34.67 -3.22
CA ILE A 399 -58.06 35.29 -3.78
C ILE A 399 -58.89 35.95 -2.69
N ASP A 400 -59.04 35.29 -1.54
CA ASP A 400 -59.79 35.81 -0.38
C ASP A 400 -59.13 37.07 0.21
N ASP A 401 -57.79 37.14 0.17
CA ASP A 401 -57.00 38.32 0.53
C ASP A 401 -57.00 39.42 -0.57
N GLY A 402 -57.68 39.18 -1.70
CA GLY A 402 -57.84 40.13 -2.80
C GLY A 402 -56.68 40.16 -3.81
N ASP A 403 -55.69 39.28 -3.68
CA ASP A 403 -54.50 39.22 -4.54
C ASP A 403 -54.64 38.14 -5.63
N LYS A 404 -55.46 38.45 -6.64
CA LYS A 404 -55.70 37.57 -7.80
C LYS A 404 -54.43 37.29 -8.61
N ALA A 405 -53.46 38.22 -8.58
CA ALA A 405 -52.22 38.06 -9.33
C ALA A 405 -51.30 37.03 -8.66
N LYS A 406 -51.29 36.97 -7.32
CA LYS A 406 -50.58 35.94 -6.56
C LYS A 406 -51.19 34.55 -6.77
N ALA A 407 -52.51 34.45 -6.75
CA ALA A 407 -53.21 33.19 -6.98
C ALA A 407 -52.89 32.60 -8.37
N GLN A 408 -52.88 33.44 -9.40
CA GLN A 408 -52.51 33.00 -10.74
C GLN A 408 -51.03 32.61 -10.83
N ALA A 409 -50.13 33.37 -10.20
CA ALA A 409 -48.70 33.05 -10.19
C ALA A 409 -48.38 31.72 -9.45
N LEU A 410 -49.15 31.36 -8.43
CA LEU A 410 -49.01 30.07 -7.72
C LEU A 410 -49.39 28.89 -8.62
N ILE A 411 -50.50 29.01 -9.36
CA ILE A 411 -50.97 27.97 -10.29
C ILE A 411 -49.99 27.85 -11.46
N ASP A 412 -49.62 28.96 -12.10
CA ASP A 412 -48.71 28.97 -13.25
C ASP A 412 -47.35 28.31 -12.92
N ARG A 413 -46.82 28.52 -11.71
CA ARG A 413 -45.54 27.93 -11.28
C ARG A 413 -45.66 26.48 -10.86
N PHE A 414 -46.79 26.07 -10.30
CA PHE A 414 -47.07 24.66 -10.01
C PHE A 414 -47.18 23.84 -11.29
N ASP A 415 -47.92 24.34 -12.29
CA ASP A 415 -48.06 23.69 -13.59
C ASP A 415 -46.71 23.55 -14.32
N GLU A 416 -45.84 24.57 -14.22
CA GLU A 416 -44.47 24.53 -14.76
C GLU A 416 -43.61 23.46 -14.06
N ALA A 417 -43.68 23.37 -12.73
CA ALA A 417 -42.94 22.39 -11.95
C ALA A 417 -43.44 20.94 -12.20
N GLU A 418 -44.74 20.75 -12.40
CA GLU A 418 -45.32 19.45 -12.75
C GLU A 418 -44.87 18.99 -14.14
N ALA A 419 -44.86 19.91 -15.12
CA ALA A 419 -44.39 19.64 -16.47
C ALA A 419 -42.89 19.30 -16.52
N ASP A 420 -42.06 19.98 -15.72
CA ASP A 420 -40.64 19.67 -15.58
C ASP A 420 -40.44 18.28 -14.92
N ARG A 421 -41.26 17.92 -13.93
CA ARG A 421 -41.20 16.58 -13.28
C ARG A 421 -41.58 15.46 -14.25
N GLU A 422 -42.62 15.67 -15.07
CA GLU A 422 -42.99 14.72 -16.13
C GLU A 422 -41.90 14.59 -17.21
N ALA A 423 -41.22 15.69 -17.55
CA ALA A 423 -40.10 15.68 -18.50
C ALA A 423 -38.85 14.98 -17.93
N GLU A 424 -38.49 15.22 -16.66
CA GLU A 424 -37.38 14.53 -15.99
C GLU A 424 -37.67 13.03 -15.79
N ALA A 425 -38.92 12.65 -15.52
CA ALA A 425 -39.32 11.24 -15.45
C ALA A 425 -39.22 10.53 -16.81
N ALA A 426 -39.50 11.25 -17.91
CA ALA A 426 -39.32 10.74 -19.27
C ALA A 426 -37.84 10.63 -19.66
N ASP A 427 -36.99 11.61 -19.29
CA ASP A 427 -35.54 11.56 -19.54
C ASP A 427 -34.81 10.53 -18.66
N ALA A 428 -35.34 10.22 -17.46
CA ALA A 428 -34.83 9.16 -16.59
C ALA A 428 -35.11 7.73 -17.11
N GLU A 429 -36.07 7.56 -18.03
CA GLU A 429 -36.28 6.29 -18.75
C GLU A 429 -35.30 6.12 -19.93
N ASP A 430 -34.65 7.18 -20.43
CA ASP A 430 -33.82 7.18 -21.65
C ASP A 430 -32.30 7.43 -21.44
N GLU A 431 -31.82 7.73 -20.22
CA GLU A 431 -30.37 7.84 -19.90
C GLU A 431 -29.80 6.53 -19.26
N PRO A 432 -28.91 5.77 -19.94
CA PRO A 432 -28.31 4.57 -19.40
C PRO A 432 -27.11 4.91 -18.50
N GLY A 433 -27.38 5.11 -17.21
CA GLY A 433 -26.40 5.14 -16.14
C GLY A 433 -25.80 3.77 -15.81
N GLU A 434 -25.12 3.12 -16.76
CA GLU A 434 -24.40 1.86 -16.49
C GLU A 434 -23.09 1.74 -17.29
N LEU A 435 -22.06 2.41 -16.78
CA LEU A 435 -20.66 2.05 -17.03
C LEU A 435 -20.10 1.14 -15.93
N GLU A 436 -20.74 1.10 -14.76
CA GLU A 436 -20.40 0.15 -13.70
C GLU A 436 -20.97 -1.25 -14.01
N ASP A 437 -22.15 -1.33 -14.67
CA ASP A 437 -22.72 -2.64 -14.99
C ASP A 437 -22.26 -3.23 -16.33
N ARG A 438 -21.54 -2.50 -17.18
CA ARG A 438 -21.09 -3.07 -18.47
C ARG A 438 -19.91 -4.01 -18.34
N THR A 439 -19.11 -3.93 -17.28
CA THR A 439 -18.01 -4.87 -17.01
C THR A 439 -18.49 -6.07 -16.18
N THR A 440 -19.42 -5.89 -15.25
CA THR A 440 -20.12 -6.98 -14.56
C THR A 440 -21.10 -7.70 -15.46
N ARG A 441 -21.73 -7.04 -16.44
CA ARG A 441 -22.60 -7.66 -17.44
C ARG A 441 -21.85 -8.14 -18.67
N ALA A 442 -20.74 -7.55 -19.11
CA ALA A 442 -19.91 -8.20 -20.14
C ALA A 442 -19.20 -9.43 -19.56
N GLY A 443 -18.74 -9.37 -18.30
CA GLY A 443 -18.23 -10.54 -17.58
C GLY A 443 -19.33 -11.55 -17.24
N GLY A 444 -20.50 -11.08 -16.84
CA GLY A 444 -21.64 -11.89 -16.44
C GLY A 444 -22.44 -12.46 -17.62
N ALA A 445 -22.58 -11.74 -18.72
CA ALA A 445 -23.26 -12.17 -19.95
C ALA A 445 -22.35 -13.05 -20.82
N PHE A 446 -21.05 -12.75 -20.93
CA PHE A 446 -20.12 -13.69 -21.58
C PHE A 446 -20.04 -15.03 -20.82
N VAL A 447 -20.13 -14.99 -19.49
CA VAL A 447 -20.17 -16.20 -18.64
C VAL A 447 -21.57 -16.84 -18.68
N SER A 448 -22.67 -16.07 -18.68
CA SER A 448 -24.03 -16.63 -18.75
C SER A 448 -24.30 -17.29 -20.10
N GLU A 449 -23.81 -16.69 -21.19
CA GLU A 449 -23.93 -17.19 -22.56
C GLU A 449 -23.01 -18.40 -22.82
N LEU A 450 -21.95 -18.59 -21.99
CA LEU A 450 -21.18 -19.84 -21.91
C LEU A 450 -21.87 -20.94 -21.07
N THR A 451 -22.88 -20.58 -20.28
CA THR A 451 -23.61 -21.48 -19.35
C THR A 451 -25.10 -21.65 -19.69
N GLU A 452 -25.57 -21.16 -20.83
CA GLU A 452 -26.97 -21.19 -21.28
C GLU A 452 -27.35 -22.54 -21.94
N GLY A 453 -26.69 -23.63 -21.54
CA GLY A 453 -27.09 -25.00 -21.86
C GLY A 453 -27.64 -25.67 -20.60
N GLU A 454 -28.70 -26.47 -20.75
CA GLU A 454 -29.28 -27.28 -19.67
C GLU A 454 -28.18 -27.93 -18.83
N THR A 455 -28.14 -27.53 -17.56
CA THR A 455 -27.11 -27.91 -16.59
C THR A 455 -27.28 -29.38 -16.21
N ASP A 456 -26.59 -30.26 -16.93
CA ASP A 456 -26.28 -31.58 -16.40
C ASP A 456 -25.14 -31.45 -15.38
N GLU A 457 -25.21 -32.28 -14.33
CA GLU A 457 -24.29 -32.31 -13.16
C GLU A 457 -22.80 -32.57 -13.54
N ASP A 458 -22.53 -32.83 -14.83
CA ASP A 458 -21.24 -33.18 -15.40
C ASP A 458 -20.51 -32.02 -16.15
N ASP A 459 -21.10 -30.82 -16.25
CA ASP A 459 -20.53 -29.71 -17.03
C ASP A 459 -19.64 -28.72 -16.23
N ILE A 460 -18.59 -28.21 -16.89
CA ILE A 460 -17.51 -27.40 -16.28
C ILE A 460 -18.03 -26.14 -15.57
N GLY A 461 -19.19 -25.60 -15.96
CA GLY A 461 -19.84 -24.44 -15.33
C GLY A 461 -20.39 -24.69 -13.92
N GLY A 462 -20.81 -25.93 -13.59
CA GLY A 462 -21.34 -26.29 -12.28
C GLY A 462 -20.31 -26.09 -11.17
N TYR A 463 -19.04 -26.45 -11.42
CA TYR A 463 -17.95 -26.30 -10.47
C TYR A 463 -17.70 -24.85 -10.04
N TYR A 464 -17.90 -23.88 -10.94
CA TYR A 464 -17.74 -22.46 -10.59
C TYR A 464 -18.82 -22.02 -9.59
N THR A 465 -20.07 -22.40 -9.84
CA THR A 465 -21.19 -22.08 -8.95
C THR A 465 -21.05 -22.75 -7.58
N ASP A 466 -20.48 -23.96 -7.54
CA ASP A 466 -20.19 -24.68 -6.31
C ASP A 466 -19.05 -24.02 -5.50
N ILE A 467 -17.98 -23.60 -6.17
CA ILE A 467 -16.88 -22.88 -5.51
C ILE A 467 -17.37 -21.53 -4.99
N ALA A 468 -18.15 -20.78 -5.77
CA ALA A 468 -18.71 -19.49 -5.35
C ALA A 468 -19.59 -19.65 -4.10
N PHE A 469 -20.45 -20.67 -4.07
CA PHE A 469 -21.28 -21.00 -2.91
C PHE A 469 -20.46 -21.34 -1.66
N ILE A 470 -19.39 -22.12 -1.84
CA ILE A 470 -18.46 -22.45 -0.74
C ILE A 470 -17.76 -21.19 -0.21
N VAL A 471 -17.31 -20.32 -1.09
CA VAL A 471 -16.65 -19.06 -0.71
C VAL A 471 -17.63 -18.14 0.01
N ASP A 472 -18.89 -18.06 -0.43
CA ASP A 472 -19.92 -17.25 0.23
C ASP A 472 -20.25 -17.77 1.65
N SER A 473 -20.21 -19.08 1.86
CA SER A 473 -20.33 -19.64 3.21
C SER A 473 -19.18 -19.20 4.15
N LEU A 474 -18.00 -18.91 3.57
CA LEU A 474 -16.82 -18.41 4.27
C LEU A 474 -16.88 -16.90 4.53
N THR A 475 -17.41 -16.10 3.60
CA THR A 475 -17.50 -14.63 3.74
C THR A 475 -18.34 -14.26 4.97
N SER A 476 -19.48 -14.94 5.19
CA SER A 476 -20.33 -14.75 6.37
C SER A 476 -19.62 -15.01 7.71
N ARG A 477 -18.55 -15.81 7.71
CA ARG A 477 -17.75 -16.18 8.88
C ARG A 477 -16.31 -15.67 8.82
N ALA A 478 -16.01 -14.80 7.86
CA ALA A 478 -14.66 -14.32 7.60
C ALA A 478 -14.07 -13.62 8.83
N PHE A 479 -14.89 -12.93 9.63
CA PHE A 479 -14.46 -12.30 10.87
C PHE A 479 -13.79 -13.30 11.84
N TRP A 480 -14.34 -14.50 12.00
CA TRP A 480 -13.76 -15.53 12.88
C TRP A 480 -12.50 -16.15 12.30
N VAL A 481 -12.48 -16.40 10.99
CA VAL A 481 -11.32 -16.95 10.28
C VAL A 481 -10.14 -15.96 10.36
N VAL A 482 -10.39 -14.70 10.01
CA VAL A 482 -9.39 -13.63 10.05
C VAL A 482 -8.98 -13.34 11.49
N GLY A 483 -9.92 -13.30 12.43
CA GLY A 483 -9.63 -13.10 13.85
C GLY A 483 -8.69 -14.17 14.41
N TRP A 484 -8.96 -15.45 14.11
CA TRP A 484 -8.08 -16.56 14.51
C TRP A 484 -6.72 -16.49 13.84
N PHE A 485 -6.69 -16.23 12.54
CA PHE A 485 -5.46 -16.05 11.78
C PHE A 485 -4.58 -14.94 12.39
N MET A 486 -5.17 -13.78 12.67
CA MET A 486 -4.47 -12.64 13.27
C MET A 486 -3.99 -12.93 14.69
N LEU A 487 -4.77 -13.66 15.49
CA LEU A 487 -4.37 -14.07 16.83
C LEU A 487 -3.15 -15.00 16.78
N VAL A 488 -3.16 -16.01 15.91
CA VAL A 488 -2.02 -16.93 15.77
C VAL A 488 -0.80 -16.19 15.22
N LEU A 489 -0.99 -15.35 14.21
CA LEU A 489 0.07 -14.52 13.63
C LEU A 489 0.71 -13.64 14.71
N ALA A 490 -0.07 -12.83 15.43
CA ALA A 490 0.43 -11.92 16.45
C ALA A 490 1.13 -12.66 17.59
N THR A 491 0.59 -13.80 18.02
CA THR A 491 1.18 -14.62 19.09
C THR A 491 2.51 -15.23 18.67
N THR A 492 2.56 -15.87 17.49
CA THR A 492 3.76 -16.53 16.98
C THR A 492 4.85 -15.52 16.60
N PHE A 493 4.47 -14.42 15.93
CA PHE A 493 5.37 -13.32 15.64
C PHE A 493 5.91 -12.69 16.93
N GLY A 494 5.06 -12.36 17.90
CA GLY A 494 5.48 -11.77 19.17
C GLY A 494 6.46 -12.66 19.94
N TRP A 495 6.22 -13.97 19.97
CA TRP A 495 7.15 -14.92 20.56
C TRP A 495 8.51 -14.94 19.83
N LEU A 496 8.51 -15.01 18.49
CA LEU A 496 9.76 -14.98 17.71
C LEU A 496 10.55 -13.68 17.90
N TYR A 497 9.84 -12.55 17.87
CA TYR A 497 10.40 -11.20 18.02
C TYR A 497 11.04 -10.96 19.39
N THR A 498 10.42 -11.45 20.48
CA THR A 498 10.93 -11.26 21.85
C THR A 498 12.13 -12.15 22.21
N GLY A 499 12.53 -13.08 21.34
CA GLY A 499 13.66 -13.97 21.57
C GLY A 499 13.44 -15.44 21.17
N GLY A 500 12.22 -15.82 20.80
CA GLY A 500 11.92 -17.21 20.40
C GLY A 500 12.74 -17.71 19.22
N ILE A 501 13.15 -16.82 18.30
CA ILE A 501 14.06 -17.19 17.20
C ILE A 501 15.44 -17.65 17.72
N ARG A 502 15.93 -17.05 18.80
CA ARG A 502 17.18 -17.41 19.45
C ARG A 502 17.06 -18.75 20.14
N ASP A 503 15.94 -19.00 20.83
CA ASP A 503 15.68 -20.31 21.45
C ASP A 503 15.69 -21.43 20.41
N VAL A 504 15.02 -21.22 19.25
CA VAL A 504 15.01 -22.18 18.14
C VAL A 504 16.40 -22.38 17.54
N TYR A 505 17.18 -21.30 17.44
CA TYR A 505 18.54 -21.34 16.92
C TYR A 505 19.47 -22.15 17.85
N ASP A 506 19.48 -21.83 19.15
CA ASP A 506 20.31 -22.48 20.16
C ASP A 506 19.95 -23.97 20.31
N ASP A 507 18.65 -24.28 20.30
CA ASP A 507 18.14 -25.66 20.31
C ASP A 507 18.55 -26.43 19.03
N PHE A 508 18.53 -25.78 17.86
CA PHE A 508 18.98 -26.39 16.62
C PHE A 508 20.50 -26.64 16.63
N LEU A 509 21.30 -25.65 17.05
CA LEU A 509 22.75 -25.80 17.20
C LEU A 509 23.12 -26.92 18.18
N GLY A 510 22.33 -27.09 19.24
CA GLY A 510 22.48 -28.20 20.19
C GLY A 510 22.36 -29.59 19.56
N ARG A 511 21.68 -29.71 18.41
CA ARG A 511 21.51 -30.97 17.67
C ARG A 511 22.61 -31.24 16.65
N LEU A 512 23.44 -30.24 16.32
CA LEU A 512 24.54 -30.42 15.37
C LEU A 512 25.75 -31.10 16.04
N PRO A 513 26.50 -31.95 15.31
CA PRO A 513 27.73 -32.56 15.82
C PRO A 513 28.79 -31.54 16.23
N ALA A 514 29.64 -31.89 17.19
CA ALA A 514 30.70 -31.04 17.71
C ALA A 514 31.65 -30.43 16.65
N ALA A 515 31.89 -31.15 15.56
CA ALA A 515 32.75 -30.72 14.47
C ALA A 515 32.21 -29.53 13.66
N VAL A 516 30.90 -29.29 13.69
CA VAL A 516 30.20 -28.27 12.87
C VAL A 516 29.82 -27.04 13.71
N ARG A 517 29.84 -27.16 15.05
CA ARG A 517 29.44 -26.13 16.02
C ARG A 517 30.41 -24.96 16.27
N PRO A 518 31.69 -24.92 15.84
CA PRO A 518 32.52 -23.75 16.12
C PRO A 518 31.90 -22.47 15.53
N GLU A 519 31.95 -21.36 16.28
CA GLU A 519 31.47 -20.04 15.80
C GLU A 519 32.15 -19.60 14.49
N GLU A 520 33.36 -20.11 14.24
CA GLU A 520 34.13 -19.90 13.01
C GLU A 520 33.56 -20.65 11.78
N VAL A 521 32.77 -21.71 12.00
CA VAL A 521 32.21 -22.57 10.94
C VAL A 521 30.74 -22.26 10.67
N LEU A 522 29.96 -21.93 11.69
CA LEU A 522 28.55 -21.54 11.56
C LEU A 522 28.33 -20.09 12.00
N ASN A 523 28.89 -19.15 11.24
CA ASN A 523 28.60 -17.74 11.41
C ASN A 523 27.33 -17.36 10.63
N VAL A 524 26.23 -17.14 11.36
CA VAL A 524 24.97 -16.67 10.79
C VAL A 524 24.92 -15.14 10.84
N VAL A 525 24.88 -14.53 9.66
CA VAL A 525 24.99 -13.08 9.47
C VAL A 525 23.71 -12.46 8.91
N ALA A 526 23.39 -11.24 9.38
CA ALA A 526 22.32 -10.41 8.81
C ALA A 526 22.87 -9.50 7.70
N LEU A 527 22.62 -9.81 6.44
CA LEU A 527 23.09 -9.00 5.30
C LEU A 527 22.20 -7.77 5.03
N HIS A 528 20.99 -7.76 5.56
CA HIS A 528 20.07 -6.64 5.52
C HIS A 528 19.46 -6.45 6.91
N PRO A 529 19.26 -5.21 7.38
CA PRO A 529 18.63 -4.91 8.68
C PRO A 529 17.27 -5.58 8.91
N MET A 530 16.56 -5.96 7.84
CA MET A 530 15.21 -6.51 7.90
C MET A 530 15.16 -8.03 7.83
N GLU A 531 16.30 -8.70 7.60
CA GLU A 531 16.30 -10.12 7.23
C GLU A 531 15.69 -11.01 8.31
N ALA A 532 15.97 -10.72 9.59
CA ALA A 532 15.36 -11.41 10.73
C ALA A 532 13.85 -11.14 10.80
N LEU A 533 13.44 -9.86 10.79
CA LEU A 533 12.04 -9.48 10.92
C LEU A 533 11.16 -10.03 9.77
N ILE A 534 11.65 -9.94 8.53
CA ILE A 534 10.95 -10.49 7.35
C ILE A 534 10.77 -12.00 7.51
N PHE A 535 11.80 -12.69 8.00
CA PHE A 535 11.70 -14.12 8.25
C PHE A 535 10.64 -14.42 9.32
N GLU A 536 10.67 -13.72 10.46
CA GLU A 536 9.69 -13.88 11.55
C GLU A 536 8.25 -13.66 11.07
N VAL A 537 7.99 -12.60 10.29
CA VAL A 537 6.67 -12.32 9.71
C VAL A 537 6.24 -13.40 8.72
N LYS A 538 7.11 -13.81 7.81
CA LYS A 538 6.76 -14.85 6.82
C LYS A 538 6.50 -16.20 7.48
N PHE A 539 7.33 -16.57 8.44
CA PHE A 539 7.21 -17.83 9.16
C PHE A 539 5.94 -17.85 10.03
N SER A 540 5.67 -16.80 10.80
CA SER A 540 4.41 -16.65 11.56
C SER A 540 3.18 -16.65 10.65
N THR A 541 3.26 -16.04 9.46
CA THR A 541 2.18 -16.08 8.45
C THR A 541 1.88 -17.51 8.01
N ILE A 542 2.91 -18.30 7.69
CA ILE A 542 2.73 -19.71 7.31
C ILE A 542 2.09 -20.51 8.45
N LEU A 543 2.60 -20.34 9.68
CA LEU A 543 2.02 -21.00 10.85
C LEU A 543 0.56 -20.58 11.09
N ALA A 544 0.24 -19.31 10.92
CA ALA A 544 -1.12 -18.79 11.04
C ALA A 544 -2.05 -19.38 9.97
N VAL A 545 -1.60 -19.49 8.71
CA VAL A 545 -2.36 -20.19 7.65
C VAL A 545 -2.62 -21.63 8.06
N LEU A 546 -1.58 -22.38 8.44
CA LEU A 546 -1.70 -23.79 8.81
C LEU A 546 -2.62 -24.00 10.01
N ALA A 547 -2.52 -23.16 11.04
CA ALA A 547 -3.38 -23.20 12.22
C ALA A 547 -4.84 -22.80 11.93
N THR A 548 -5.08 -22.10 10.82
CA THR A 548 -6.42 -21.65 10.40
C THR A 548 -7.12 -22.68 9.50
N LEU A 549 -6.37 -23.57 8.83
CA LEU A 549 -6.94 -24.62 7.96
C LEU A 549 -8.01 -25.49 8.67
N PRO A 550 -7.84 -25.94 9.93
CA PRO A 550 -8.89 -26.72 10.60
C PRO A 550 -10.17 -25.93 10.87
N LEU A 551 -10.04 -24.64 11.15
CA LEU A 551 -11.18 -23.75 11.38
C LEU A 551 -11.93 -23.48 10.06
N VAL A 552 -11.19 -23.27 8.97
CA VAL A 552 -11.77 -23.14 7.62
C VAL A 552 -12.50 -24.42 7.24
N ALA A 553 -11.89 -25.59 7.44
CA ALA A 553 -12.54 -26.88 7.17
C ALA A 553 -13.83 -27.06 8.00
N TYR A 554 -13.85 -26.58 9.25
CA TYR A 554 -15.05 -26.58 10.10
C TYR A 554 -16.17 -25.71 9.52
N PHE A 555 -15.85 -24.51 9.02
CA PHE A 555 -16.86 -23.58 8.50
C PHE A 555 -17.36 -23.93 7.10
N VAL A 556 -16.51 -24.49 6.26
CA VAL A 556 -16.83 -24.89 4.88
C VAL A 556 -17.63 -26.22 4.83
N TRP A 557 -17.56 -27.03 5.88
CA TRP A 557 -18.21 -28.34 5.95
C TRP A 557 -19.71 -28.36 5.56
N PRO A 558 -20.58 -27.46 6.05
CA PRO A 558 -22.00 -27.47 5.70
C PRO A 558 -22.22 -27.25 4.19
N ALA A 559 -21.50 -26.29 3.59
CA ALA A 559 -21.59 -26.00 2.17
C ALA A 559 -21.12 -27.19 1.31
N LEU A 560 -20.03 -27.85 1.71
CA LEU A 560 -19.54 -29.07 1.03
C LEU A 560 -20.52 -30.24 1.12
N ARG A 561 -21.34 -30.30 2.17
CA ARG A 561 -22.38 -31.34 2.32
C ARG A 561 -23.57 -31.04 1.42
N GLU A 562 -24.00 -29.79 1.35
CA GLU A 562 -25.14 -29.36 0.54
C GLU A 562 -24.91 -29.56 -0.96
N ARG A 563 -23.67 -29.41 -1.43
CA ARG A 563 -23.27 -29.72 -2.81
C ARG A 563 -22.94 -31.19 -3.07
N ASN A 564 -23.24 -32.09 -2.13
CA ASN A 564 -22.98 -33.53 -2.24
C ASN A 564 -21.48 -33.91 -2.48
N ILE A 565 -20.56 -32.94 -2.36
CA ILE A 565 -19.11 -33.13 -2.53
C ILE A 565 -18.56 -34.04 -1.42
N ILE A 566 -19.09 -33.93 -0.20
CA ILE A 566 -18.76 -34.86 0.89
C ILE A 566 -20.02 -35.53 1.45
N ARG A 567 -20.24 -36.79 1.04
CA ARG A 567 -21.35 -37.65 1.49
C ARG A 567 -21.24 -38.19 2.93
N LYS A 568 -20.17 -37.89 3.66
CA LYS A 568 -19.85 -38.53 4.96
C LYS A 568 -20.22 -37.68 6.18
N ARG A 569 -20.16 -38.29 7.38
CA ARG A 569 -20.44 -37.63 8.66
C ARG A 569 -19.41 -36.54 8.96
N ARG A 570 -19.83 -35.48 9.65
CA ARG A 570 -19.00 -34.35 10.15
C ARG A 570 -17.68 -34.79 10.79
N ARG A 571 -17.72 -35.90 11.55
CA ARG A 571 -16.54 -36.47 12.22
C ARG A 571 -15.44 -36.90 11.24
N THR A 572 -15.76 -37.31 10.01
CA THR A 572 -14.78 -37.77 9.03
C THR A 572 -13.84 -36.64 8.59
N VAL A 573 -14.34 -35.44 8.34
CA VAL A 573 -13.47 -34.31 7.98
C VAL A 573 -12.56 -33.91 9.13
N PHE A 574 -13.06 -33.86 10.37
CA PHE A 574 -12.17 -33.61 11.52
C PHE A 574 -11.10 -34.69 11.71
N VAL A 575 -11.42 -35.95 11.43
CA VAL A 575 -10.44 -37.04 11.47
C VAL A 575 -9.41 -36.87 10.36
N TRP A 576 -9.82 -36.46 9.16
CA TRP A 576 -8.90 -36.24 8.03
C TRP A 576 -7.98 -35.05 8.29
N THR A 577 -8.56 -33.91 8.64
CA THR A 577 -7.82 -32.70 8.99
C THR A 577 -6.88 -32.96 10.17
N GLY A 578 -7.34 -33.65 11.22
CA GLY A 578 -6.51 -33.99 12.37
C GLY A 578 -5.40 -34.98 12.04
N ALA A 579 -5.65 -35.98 11.20
CA ALA A 579 -4.65 -36.96 10.78
C ALA A 579 -3.57 -36.34 9.89
N LEU A 580 -3.95 -35.48 8.94
CA LEU A 580 -3.01 -34.73 8.09
C LEU A 580 -2.24 -33.68 8.90
N ALA A 581 -2.89 -32.94 9.79
CA ALA A 581 -2.18 -32.03 10.68
C ALA A 581 -1.19 -32.78 11.59
N GLY A 582 -1.58 -33.94 12.12
CA GLY A 582 -0.69 -34.79 12.91
C GLY A 582 0.48 -35.37 12.12
N GLY A 583 0.24 -35.78 10.86
CA GLY A 583 1.27 -36.24 9.95
C GLY A 583 2.27 -35.16 9.57
N LEU A 584 1.77 -33.99 9.17
CA LEU A 584 2.56 -32.80 8.88
C LEU A 584 3.43 -32.40 10.07
N LEU A 585 2.86 -32.27 11.27
CA LEU A 585 3.59 -31.90 12.48
C LEU A 585 4.59 -32.98 12.92
N GLY A 586 4.21 -34.26 12.81
CA GLY A 586 5.09 -35.39 13.12
C GLY A 586 6.28 -35.47 12.16
N GLY A 587 6.05 -35.31 10.86
CA GLY A 587 7.12 -35.26 9.87
C GLY A 587 7.95 -33.98 9.98
N PHE A 588 7.36 -32.84 10.34
CA PHE A 588 8.10 -31.62 10.65
C PHE A 588 9.05 -31.84 11.84
N ALA A 589 8.58 -32.49 12.91
CA ALA A 589 9.41 -32.83 14.06
C ALA A 589 10.56 -33.76 13.68
N LEU A 590 10.30 -34.84 12.93
CA LEU A 590 11.35 -35.74 12.42
C LEU A 590 12.35 -35.02 11.51
N GLY A 591 11.85 -34.15 10.65
CA GLY A 591 12.67 -33.33 9.78
C GLY A 591 13.58 -32.39 10.58
N TYR A 592 13.03 -31.74 11.62
CA TYR A 592 13.77 -30.80 12.47
C TYR A 592 14.82 -31.50 13.33
N THR A 593 14.51 -32.67 13.88
CA THR A 593 15.41 -33.36 14.80
C THR A 593 16.49 -34.18 14.10
N TYR A 594 16.23 -34.70 12.89
CA TYR A 594 17.15 -35.60 12.21
C TYR A 594 17.58 -35.13 10.82
N VAL A 595 16.64 -34.78 9.94
CA VAL A 595 16.95 -34.51 8.53
C VAL A 595 17.71 -33.19 8.37
N ALA A 596 17.21 -32.09 8.94
CA ALA A 596 17.83 -30.78 8.83
C ALA A 596 19.27 -30.77 9.41
N PRO A 597 19.54 -31.34 10.61
CA PRO A 597 20.91 -31.44 11.14
C PRO A 597 21.84 -32.25 10.24
N THR A 598 21.36 -33.36 9.67
CA THR A 598 22.17 -34.23 8.80
C THR A 598 22.53 -33.54 7.49
N VAL A 599 21.56 -32.85 6.86
CA VAL A 599 21.78 -32.11 5.61
C VAL A 599 22.77 -30.97 5.83
N ILE A 600 22.61 -30.18 6.89
CA ILE A 600 23.52 -29.06 7.18
C ILE A 600 24.93 -29.57 7.52
N THR A 601 25.03 -30.63 8.32
CA THR A 601 26.32 -31.28 8.62
C THR A 601 27.04 -31.70 7.33
N PHE A 602 26.33 -32.37 6.42
CA PHE A 602 26.89 -32.78 5.14
C PHE A 602 27.37 -31.59 4.29
N LEU A 603 26.57 -30.52 4.20
CA LEU A 603 26.95 -29.32 3.43
C LEU A 603 28.17 -28.61 4.03
N VAL A 604 28.26 -28.57 5.36
CA VAL A 604 29.40 -27.96 6.04
C VAL A 604 30.66 -28.80 5.86
N GLU A 605 30.58 -30.13 6.00
CA GLU A 605 31.71 -31.03 5.77
C GLU A 605 32.28 -30.90 4.35
N ASP A 606 31.41 -30.82 3.34
CA ASP A 606 31.82 -30.62 1.94
C ASP A 606 32.53 -29.27 1.73
N ALA A 607 31.97 -28.19 2.28
CA ALA A 607 32.56 -26.86 2.18
C ALA A 607 33.91 -26.74 2.93
N LEU A 608 34.04 -27.38 4.10
CA LEU A 608 35.30 -27.46 4.83
C LEU A 608 36.34 -28.27 4.05
N ALA A 609 35.96 -29.37 3.40
CA ALA A 609 36.84 -30.14 2.54
C ALA A 609 37.35 -29.31 1.34
N ALA A 610 36.55 -28.36 0.86
CA ALA A 610 36.92 -27.41 -0.19
C ALA A 610 37.72 -26.19 0.30
N ASN A 611 38.09 -26.11 1.59
CA ASN A 611 38.75 -24.97 2.22
C ASN A 611 37.97 -23.64 2.06
N MET A 612 36.64 -23.70 2.09
CA MET A 612 35.78 -22.52 2.01
C MET A 612 35.46 -21.96 3.41
N ILE A 613 35.42 -20.64 3.55
CA ILE A 613 34.88 -19.98 4.74
C ILE A 613 33.36 -19.97 4.62
N ILE A 614 32.68 -20.52 5.62
CA ILE A 614 31.23 -20.71 5.60
C ILE A 614 30.57 -19.56 6.35
N SER A 615 29.65 -18.86 5.67
CA SER A 615 28.81 -17.84 6.29
C SER A 615 27.39 -18.00 5.76
N TYR A 616 26.43 -18.11 6.67
CA TYR A 616 25.03 -18.28 6.31
C TYR A 616 24.27 -16.97 6.52
N ARG A 617 23.44 -16.60 5.55
CA ARG A 617 22.46 -15.53 5.74
C ARG A 617 21.34 -16.05 6.65
N ILE A 618 20.91 -15.29 7.66
CA ILE A 618 19.80 -15.64 8.57
C ILE A 618 18.61 -16.23 7.82
N THR A 619 18.07 -15.48 6.86
CA THR A 619 16.90 -15.91 6.08
C THR A 619 17.14 -17.23 5.38
N ASN A 620 18.29 -17.42 4.73
CA ASN A 620 18.58 -18.65 3.99
C ASN A 620 18.79 -19.84 4.93
N PHE A 621 19.42 -19.62 6.09
CA PHE A 621 19.65 -20.65 7.10
C PHE A 621 18.32 -21.19 7.65
N PHE A 622 17.44 -20.30 8.11
CA PHE A 622 16.16 -20.74 8.64
C PHE A 622 15.21 -21.29 7.57
N TRP A 623 15.23 -20.77 6.34
CA TRP A 623 14.48 -21.40 5.24
C TRP A 623 15.04 -22.77 4.87
N LEU A 624 16.35 -22.97 4.90
CA LEU A 624 16.95 -24.29 4.68
C LEU A 624 16.45 -25.27 5.74
N ILE A 625 16.45 -24.88 7.02
CA ILE A 625 15.85 -25.69 8.09
C ILE A 625 14.38 -25.92 7.76
N PHE A 626 13.57 -24.88 7.57
CA PHE A 626 12.15 -25.01 7.29
C PHE A 626 11.83 -25.92 6.10
N PHE A 627 12.53 -25.81 4.97
CA PHE A 627 12.25 -26.65 3.80
C PHE A 627 12.68 -28.10 4.03
N THR A 628 13.79 -28.33 4.73
CA THR A 628 14.23 -29.68 5.11
C THR A 628 13.35 -30.31 6.19
N THR A 629 12.59 -29.52 6.95
CA THR A 629 11.59 -30.02 7.91
C THR A 629 10.20 -30.18 7.32
N ALA A 630 9.64 -29.11 6.74
CA ALA A 630 8.30 -29.08 6.16
C ALA A 630 8.17 -30.05 4.97
N GLY A 631 9.23 -30.21 4.18
CA GLY A 631 9.26 -31.21 3.11
C GLY A 631 9.02 -32.63 3.63
N ILE A 632 9.62 -32.99 4.78
CA ILE A 632 9.42 -34.29 5.43
C ILE A 632 8.01 -34.42 6.00
N GLY A 633 7.46 -33.34 6.56
CA GLY A 633 6.05 -33.25 6.95
C GLY A 633 5.09 -33.59 5.80
N LEU A 634 5.27 -32.94 4.64
CA LEU A 634 4.45 -33.20 3.46
C LEU A 634 4.63 -34.63 2.92
N LEU A 635 5.85 -35.18 2.97
CA LEU A 635 6.10 -36.56 2.58
C LEU A 635 5.44 -37.58 3.53
N ALA A 636 5.41 -37.29 4.84
CA ALA A 636 4.73 -38.12 5.83
C ALA A 636 3.21 -38.13 5.64
N ASP A 637 2.63 -37.03 5.13
CA ASP A 637 1.21 -36.94 4.80
C ASP A 637 0.80 -37.77 3.59
N VAL A 638 1.71 -38.11 2.67
CA VAL A 638 1.37 -38.92 1.49
C VAL A 638 0.82 -40.30 1.87
N PRO A 639 1.50 -41.13 2.69
CA PRO A 639 0.92 -42.38 3.19
C PRO A 639 -0.38 -42.19 3.98
N ILE A 640 -0.48 -41.14 4.80
CA ILE A 640 -1.67 -40.87 5.62
C ILE A 640 -2.87 -40.57 4.71
N LEU A 641 -2.67 -39.69 3.72
CA LEU A 641 -3.67 -39.36 2.71
C LEU A 641 -4.13 -40.60 1.97
N MET A 642 -3.22 -41.51 1.61
CA MET A 642 -3.59 -42.77 0.94
C MET A 642 -4.47 -43.67 1.82
N VAL A 643 -4.18 -43.77 3.12
CA VAL A 643 -5.03 -44.50 4.08
C VAL A 643 -6.40 -43.84 4.18
N LEU A 644 -6.45 -42.51 4.30
CA LEU A 644 -7.69 -41.74 4.34
C LEU A 644 -8.52 -41.94 3.07
N LEU A 645 -7.91 -41.84 1.89
CA LEU A 645 -8.56 -42.10 0.60
C LEU A 645 -9.11 -43.53 0.49
N ASN A 646 -8.42 -44.53 1.07
CA ASN A 646 -8.98 -45.88 1.16
C ASN A 646 -10.23 -45.94 2.04
N THR A 647 -10.25 -45.24 3.18
CA THR A 647 -11.49 -45.13 3.96
C THR A 647 -12.61 -44.42 3.18
N ALA A 648 -12.30 -43.49 2.27
CA ALA A 648 -13.26 -42.82 1.40
C ALA A 648 -13.82 -43.72 0.28
N GLY A 649 -13.19 -44.85 -0.03
CA GLY A 649 -13.66 -45.82 -1.02
C GLY A 649 -12.70 -46.06 -2.20
N ILE A 650 -11.53 -45.44 -2.21
CA ILE A 650 -10.50 -45.71 -3.24
C ILE A 650 -9.72 -46.97 -2.84
N SER A 651 -9.95 -48.09 -3.53
CA SER A 651 -9.33 -49.37 -3.14
C SER A 651 -7.80 -49.38 -3.33
N TYR A 652 -7.11 -50.19 -2.52
CA TYR A 652 -5.67 -50.42 -2.66
C TYR A 652 -5.27 -50.87 -4.08
N ARG A 653 -6.08 -51.76 -4.69
CA ARG A 653 -5.82 -52.26 -6.05
C ARG A 653 -5.87 -51.15 -7.08
N MET A 654 -6.79 -50.20 -6.93
CA MET A 654 -6.90 -49.04 -7.82
C MET A 654 -5.65 -48.16 -7.73
N MET A 655 -5.22 -47.79 -6.51
CA MET A 655 -4.01 -46.98 -6.31
C MET A 655 -2.76 -47.69 -6.82
N ARG A 656 -2.65 -49.01 -6.57
CA ARG A 656 -1.52 -49.81 -7.06
C ARG A 656 -1.50 -49.90 -8.58
N ASN A 657 -2.63 -50.18 -9.22
CA ASN A 657 -2.67 -50.35 -10.68
C ASN A 657 -2.38 -49.03 -11.39
N ARG A 658 -2.81 -47.91 -10.81
CA ARG A 658 -2.63 -46.56 -11.36
C ARG A 658 -1.34 -45.85 -10.91
N TRP A 659 -0.36 -46.60 -10.40
CA TRP A 659 0.89 -46.03 -9.90
C TRP A 659 1.65 -45.24 -10.97
N ARG A 660 1.53 -45.65 -12.25
CA ARG A 660 2.18 -44.97 -13.38
C ARG A 660 1.57 -43.60 -13.62
N GLU A 661 0.25 -43.50 -13.61
CA GLU A 661 -0.45 -42.22 -13.78
C GLU A 661 -0.15 -41.27 -12.62
N VAL A 662 -0.10 -41.79 -11.38
CA VAL A 662 0.31 -40.99 -10.22
C VAL A 662 1.76 -40.53 -10.35
N THR A 663 2.66 -41.37 -10.88
CA THR A 663 4.06 -40.98 -11.14
C THR A 663 4.14 -39.84 -12.14
N VAL A 664 3.43 -39.97 -13.26
CA VAL A 664 3.38 -38.93 -14.30
C VAL A 664 2.77 -37.64 -13.74
N PHE A 665 1.75 -37.75 -12.89
CA PHE A 665 1.14 -36.60 -12.21
C PHE A 665 2.10 -35.90 -11.26
N ILE A 666 2.81 -36.63 -10.40
CA ILE A 666 3.83 -36.07 -9.48
C ILE A 666 4.93 -35.39 -10.29
N LEU A 667 5.35 -36.01 -11.39
CA LEU A 667 6.38 -35.50 -12.28
C LEU A 667 5.92 -34.22 -13.00
N ALA A 668 4.66 -34.18 -13.47
CA ALA A 668 4.07 -32.99 -14.07
C ALA A 668 3.94 -31.84 -13.07
N ILE A 669 3.45 -32.10 -11.86
CA ILE A 669 3.41 -31.10 -10.77
C ILE A 669 4.82 -30.61 -10.47
N SER A 670 5.79 -31.51 -10.31
CA SER A 670 7.17 -31.13 -10.01
C SER A 670 7.77 -30.26 -11.12
N ALA A 671 7.48 -30.55 -12.40
CA ALA A 671 7.92 -29.74 -13.53
C ALA A 671 7.34 -28.31 -13.52
N VAL A 672 6.13 -28.13 -13.00
CA VAL A 672 5.49 -26.81 -12.86
C VAL A 672 6.05 -26.02 -11.68
N PHE A 673 6.34 -26.69 -10.56
CA PHE A 673 6.72 -26.02 -9.31
C PHE A 673 8.24 -25.95 -9.07
N THR A 674 9.08 -26.68 -9.82
CA THR A 674 10.54 -26.61 -9.69
C THR A 674 11.17 -25.75 -10.80
N PRO A 675 12.18 -24.91 -10.50
CA PRO A 675 12.83 -24.09 -11.51
C PRO A 675 13.64 -24.93 -12.52
N ALA A 676 13.26 -24.85 -13.81
CA ALA A 676 13.97 -25.11 -15.08
C ALA A 676 15.08 -26.18 -15.23
N SER A 677 15.36 -27.04 -14.25
CA SER A 677 16.34 -28.13 -14.39
C SER A 677 15.71 -29.51 -14.11
N ILE A 678 16.09 -30.47 -14.95
CA ILE A 678 15.67 -31.88 -14.79
C ILE A 678 16.15 -32.44 -13.44
N THR A 679 17.28 -31.94 -12.93
CA THR A 679 17.85 -32.37 -11.64
C THR A 679 17.01 -31.95 -10.45
N THR A 680 16.55 -30.69 -10.38
CA THR A 680 15.69 -30.20 -9.28
C THR A 680 14.32 -30.89 -9.33
N MET A 681 13.80 -31.12 -10.54
CA MET A 681 12.58 -31.87 -10.78
C MET A 681 12.66 -33.31 -10.25
N PHE A 682 13.74 -34.05 -10.53
CA PHE A 682 13.94 -35.40 -9.97
C PHE A 682 14.17 -35.40 -8.46
N MET A 683 14.83 -34.36 -7.93
CA MET A 683 15.09 -34.22 -6.50
C MET A 683 13.79 -34.10 -5.68
N VAL A 684 12.72 -33.55 -6.26
CA VAL A 684 11.38 -33.50 -5.66
C VAL A 684 10.56 -34.76 -5.97
N THR A 685 10.62 -35.24 -7.22
CA THR A 685 9.81 -36.39 -7.68
C THR A 685 10.18 -37.69 -6.96
N LEU A 686 11.49 -37.97 -6.78
CA LEU A 686 11.95 -39.23 -6.20
C LEU A 686 11.48 -39.45 -4.75
N PRO A 687 11.62 -38.47 -3.82
CA PRO A 687 11.07 -38.60 -2.47
C PRO A 687 9.56 -38.79 -2.44
N LEU A 688 8.80 -38.05 -3.27
CA LEU A 688 7.34 -38.19 -3.36
C LEU A 688 6.93 -39.58 -3.86
N MET A 689 7.64 -40.09 -4.86
CA MET A 689 7.43 -41.45 -5.37
C MET A 689 7.76 -42.52 -4.34
N ALA A 690 8.84 -42.34 -3.58
CA ALA A 690 9.18 -43.22 -2.47
C ALA A 690 8.08 -43.19 -1.40
N ALA A 691 7.58 -42.01 -1.02
CA ALA A 691 6.49 -41.85 -0.06
C ALA A 691 5.18 -42.51 -0.55
N TYR A 692 4.84 -42.39 -1.83
CA TYR A 692 3.71 -43.10 -2.43
C TYR A 692 3.90 -44.62 -2.37
N GLY A 693 5.11 -45.11 -2.65
CA GLY A 693 5.47 -46.52 -2.51
C GLY A 693 5.33 -47.03 -1.06
N VAL A 694 5.78 -46.24 -0.08
CA VAL A 694 5.57 -46.51 1.35
C VAL A 694 4.08 -46.56 1.67
N GLY A 695 3.28 -45.63 1.15
CA GLY A 695 1.83 -45.63 1.31
C GLY A 695 1.15 -46.88 0.74
N LEU A 696 1.60 -47.37 -0.43
CA LEU A 696 1.14 -48.66 -0.96
C LEU A 696 1.55 -49.83 -0.04
N GLY A 697 2.74 -49.81 0.54
CA GLY A 697 3.19 -50.81 1.51
C GLY A 697 2.33 -50.82 2.78
N VAL A 698 2.05 -49.65 3.35
CA VAL A 698 1.17 -49.48 4.51
C VAL A 698 -0.23 -50.01 4.20
N LEU A 699 -0.81 -49.60 3.06
CA LEU A 699 -2.11 -50.10 2.62
C LEU A 699 -2.09 -51.61 2.38
N PHE A 700 -1.03 -52.18 1.81
CA PHE A 700 -0.91 -53.62 1.62
C PHE A 700 -1.03 -54.38 2.94
N VAL A 701 -0.39 -53.88 4.01
CA VAL A 701 -0.48 -54.47 5.36
C VAL A 701 -1.89 -54.30 5.93
N LEU A 702 -2.44 -53.07 5.90
CA LEU A 702 -3.76 -52.76 6.47
C LEU A 702 -4.91 -53.48 5.76
N THR A 703 -4.82 -53.68 4.45
CA THR A 703 -5.86 -54.30 3.61
C THR A 703 -5.65 -55.81 3.41
N VAL A 704 -4.62 -56.40 4.04
CA VAL A 704 -4.20 -57.80 3.87
C VAL A 704 -4.05 -58.16 2.38
N GLY A 705 -3.23 -57.38 1.68
CA GLY A 705 -2.98 -57.52 0.25
C GLY A 705 -4.16 -57.12 -0.64
N GLY A 706 -4.99 -56.17 -0.21
CA GLY A 706 -6.16 -55.71 -0.96
C GLY A 706 -7.36 -56.65 -0.91
N ARG A 707 -7.38 -57.60 0.03
CA ARG A 707 -8.50 -58.53 0.26
C ARG A 707 -9.64 -57.88 1.05
N ARG A 708 -9.37 -56.81 1.79
CA ARG A 708 -10.34 -56.03 2.58
C ARG A 708 -10.08 -54.54 2.38
N ASP A 709 -11.11 -53.75 2.07
CA ASP A 709 -11.00 -52.28 2.08
C ASP A 709 -11.41 -51.72 3.45
N LEU A 710 -10.83 -50.59 3.86
CA LEU A 710 -11.17 -49.91 5.10
C LEU A 710 -12.49 -49.11 4.99
N SER A 711 -13.05 -49.00 3.79
CA SER A 711 -14.36 -48.40 3.57
C SER A 711 -15.48 -49.30 4.09
N PRO A 712 -16.54 -48.74 4.69
CA PRO A 712 -17.73 -49.54 5.03
C PRO A 712 -18.32 -50.15 3.74
N ALA A 713 -18.83 -51.38 3.83
CA ALA A 713 -19.48 -52.05 2.71
C ALA A 713 -20.59 -51.15 2.14
N ARG A 714 -20.59 -50.94 0.81
CA ARG A 714 -21.67 -50.25 0.09
C ARG A 714 -22.98 -51.01 0.39
N GLY A 715 -23.81 -50.47 1.29
CA GLY A 715 -25.08 -51.07 1.72
C GLY A 715 -25.36 -51.05 3.24
N ALA A 716 -24.41 -50.65 4.10
CA ALA A 716 -24.64 -50.65 5.56
C ALA A 716 -25.09 -49.28 6.15
N ALA A 717 -25.54 -48.36 5.31
CA ALA A 717 -26.07 -47.06 5.72
C ALA A 717 -27.14 -46.59 4.72
N GLU A 718 -28.29 -47.26 4.76
CA GLU A 718 -29.57 -46.54 4.63
C GLU A 718 -29.95 -45.99 6.01
#